data_AF-A0A0B7KHD8-F1
#
_entry.id   AF-A0A0B7KHD8-F1
#
_cell.length_a   1.000
_cell.length_b   1.000
_cell.length_c   1.000
_cell.angle_alpha   90.00
_cell.angle_beta   90.00
_cell.angle_gamma   90.00
#
_symmetry.space_group_name_H-M   'P 1'
#
loop_
_entity.id
_entity.type
_entity.pdbx_description
1 polymer ?
#
loop_
_entity_poly.entity_id
_entity_poly.type
_entity_poly.pdbx_seq_one_letter_code
_entity_poly.pdbx_strand_id
1 'polypeptide(L)'
;MGLYVNTFMTGAVSVTCVVLIPFRYQTAAGLSPLQAGARRLILFSGASPIGAIVAAALCKKRRVPPLYIMMFGEILQILGLVLATTLLTSSNDRDEPALYGLQVCIGFGMGFVMGTATLLTPAIAERRDLGESSGFGMALLIGLMLTITTPGNGIDYCWRNTLRLNEVPWVADHKVEDQIVFPAAGYLAIAIEALSQILGDSLPLTPPIEFQNVSFNAALIVKDEGSGADSEIHTVMAPRRLSTKQLSSVYYDFSVSSWKSNHVLTHCSGGIRLSSATSSEGSVNIQDSVGYRMWPMKRWYEKASEEGLVFGPHMRSIIGLQADRSRLSSDSICTTHTKPLALAASSISYQVHPITIDACLQAAILSAAAGTPNRNGVFDVLIDTTRKPSLTVQKLADSLETHLRNNDVQAVSVVEFESLSNSSTITRETLVISLLELENELLGSLSEEHMNLLRTATDTVKNLLWVTGANMLAEPNPDLAMAPGLSRSIIMEQPSLNFNILDVGPVVGMGQASIATTCDNVVRIMFAPRAINDKEFIQHNRLLYISRLGSDFSTNALFRRRLGMEQGFQQTTLGSAGNARLEVGQPGITDSLYFQQHPAELSESLPKGYIDVKTQAAHRLLPGEDTKVMATLPVAWGAALYAVRERAYLRAGETVLVHSGAGAFGSAVIRLAQQIGAEVYTTVGARKRREFLIKEMGIPEDHIFCSRDESFEEDIKKATDGRGVDVVINSLVGDLMHASWRCVGDFGRFVEVGKKELLDAGKLDMSVFARGATFTAFDNTEMLFHPDDYYRKTYISMVKEILSMYRSGKIKPVPIMEFDVSEISQAYRFFSSKDRVGKVVISLENLNSIIKVMPPKYTSQFASHKSYLLVGALGGLGRSLSSWMRSQGARNFVFIARSGASKKEAKEQVDYLRRSGARVQVVQGDVSRSSDVEKAVAESKALGPIGGVVHAAMGLHEDLFGRMTNEGWHTSVRSKWRGAWNLHNALQSQAASPDFFLLASSMTGTVGVATETNYCAANAFLDAFSYWRRRQGLPTVSIGLGMVSEVGYLHENPQIEALLLRRGIQPLNEDEFLQVVDLGISNSGRDIGNSTVTNSHMLTGMETFGVRKLLDKGFEVTHTVMDDERSSILSAALDFDRTRNTGDPNNISSGASLGWMKGLPEVAAKSLMKETSAPSLKEALSLVIGRKFSNLILMPFEKIDYARSFAQLGVDSMIASEFRAWFWNGFAVDIPFLDFLSPDKNLEAVVSFAEATLATESKGKLGG
;
A
#
# COMPACT_ATOMS: atom_id res chain seq x y z
N MET A 1 13.72 47.26 18.63
CA MET A 1 15.17 47.37 18.36
C MET A 1 15.59 48.81 18.59
N GLY A 2 16.61 49.04 19.42
CA GLY A 2 17.28 50.34 19.54
C GLY A 2 18.78 50.13 19.43
N LEU A 3 19.45 50.95 18.62
CA LEU A 3 20.89 50.90 18.36
C LEU A 3 21.56 52.01 19.18
N TYR A 4 22.66 51.73 19.88
CA TYR A 4 23.42 52.76 20.58
C TYR A 4 24.93 52.57 20.40
N VAL A 5 25.67 53.68 20.31
CA VAL A 5 27.12 53.74 20.14
C VAL A 5 27.70 54.53 21.30
N ASN A 6 28.70 53.98 21.99
CA ASN A 6 29.44 54.72 23.01
C ASN A 6 30.88 54.92 22.52
N THR A 7 31.30 56.17 22.36
CA THR A 7 32.62 56.52 21.81
C THR A 7 33.65 56.51 22.93
N PHE A 8 34.55 55.52 22.95
CA PHE A 8 35.81 55.63 23.70
C PHE A 8 36.91 56.18 22.78
N MET A 9 37.67 57.16 23.29
CA MET A 9 38.73 57.88 22.58
C MET A 9 39.90 56.97 22.17
N THR A 10 39.74 56.15 21.14
CA THR A 10 40.87 55.52 20.41
C THR A 10 40.43 55.15 19.00
N GLY A 11 40.57 56.04 18.01
CA GLY A 11 40.76 55.80 16.56
C GLY A 11 39.97 54.75 15.74
N ALA A 12 39.11 53.93 16.34
CA ALA A 12 38.34 52.86 15.71
C ALA A 12 36.95 52.83 16.37
N VAL A 13 35.91 53.14 15.60
CA VAL A 13 34.53 53.18 16.10
C VAL A 13 34.01 51.74 16.24
N SER A 14 34.09 51.19 17.46
CA SER A 14 33.43 49.94 17.85
C SER A 14 31.98 50.24 18.24
N VAL A 15 31.02 49.43 17.77
CA VAL A 15 29.60 49.58 18.11
C VAL A 15 29.10 48.35 18.84
N THR A 16 28.75 48.54 20.11
CA THR A 16 28.14 47.51 20.95
C THR A 16 26.64 47.54 20.75
N CYS A 17 26.10 46.55 20.03
CA CYS A 17 24.68 46.42 19.77
C CYS A 17 24.03 45.62 20.92
N VAL A 18 23.34 46.32 21.81
CA VAL A 18 22.52 45.67 22.84
C VAL A 18 21.16 45.39 22.23
N VAL A 19 20.88 44.13 21.93
CA VAL A 19 19.53 43.71 21.59
C VAL A 19 18.82 43.40 22.90
N LEU A 20 18.27 44.44 23.51
CA LEU A 20 17.22 44.25 24.52
C LEU A 20 15.92 44.08 23.77
N ILE A 21 15.23 42.96 23.99
CA ILE A 21 13.83 42.81 23.61
C ILE A 21 13.05 43.39 24.80
N PRO A 22 12.62 44.66 24.77
CA PRO A 22 11.97 45.25 25.92
C PRO A 22 10.52 44.78 25.89
N PHE A 23 10.13 43.90 26.81
CA PHE A 23 8.74 43.82 27.25
C PHE A 23 8.44 45.09 28.08
N ARG A 24 8.21 46.24 27.44
CA ARG A 24 7.72 47.43 28.12
C ARG A 24 6.19 47.42 28.16
N TYR A 25 5.63 46.99 29.29
CA TYR A 25 4.31 47.45 29.71
C TYR A 25 4.44 48.95 30.08
N GLN A 26 3.76 49.83 29.35
CA GLN A 26 3.49 51.18 29.86
C GLN A 26 2.42 51.09 30.95
N THR A 27 2.82 51.19 32.21
CA THR A 27 1.88 51.53 33.29
C THR A 27 1.63 53.03 33.25
N ALA A 28 0.36 53.41 33.15
CA ALA A 28 -0.08 54.79 33.31
C ALA A 28 0.33 55.30 34.70
N ALA A 29 0.78 56.55 34.74
CA ALA A 29 1.28 57.22 35.92
C ALA A 29 0.22 57.41 37.02
N GLY A 30 0.64 57.25 38.28
CA GLY A 30 -0.05 57.80 39.45
C GLY A 30 0.07 56.96 40.72
N LEU A 31 1.16 57.15 41.49
CA LEU A 31 1.20 57.29 42.96
C LEU A 31 2.64 57.11 43.51
N SER A 32 2.93 57.84 44.59
CA SER A 32 4.23 58.12 45.20
C SER A 32 4.81 56.98 46.07
N PRO A 33 6.09 57.05 46.51
CA PRO A 33 6.83 55.90 47.02
C PRO A 33 6.84 55.82 48.55
N LEU A 34 6.72 54.62 49.13
CA LEU A 34 7.24 54.31 50.47
C LEU A 34 7.36 52.78 50.69
N GLN A 35 8.60 52.37 51.01
CA GLN A 35 9.02 51.20 51.79
C GLN A 35 8.96 49.78 51.20
N ALA A 36 10.15 49.39 50.74
CA ALA A 36 10.84 48.10 50.80
C ALA A 36 10.20 46.93 51.58
N GLY A 37 10.21 45.76 50.93
CA GLY A 37 10.53 44.48 51.56
C GLY A 37 9.48 43.38 51.42
N ALA A 38 9.57 42.54 50.38
CA ALA A 38 9.39 41.08 50.44
C ALA A 38 9.34 40.45 49.03
N ARG A 39 10.11 39.37 48.86
CA ARG A 39 10.06 38.46 47.69
C ARG A 39 8.69 37.78 47.61
N ARG A 40 8.00 37.87 46.46
CA ARG A 40 7.03 36.86 45.97
C ARG A 40 6.79 37.04 44.46
N LEU A 41 7.07 35.97 43.72
CA LEU A 41 6.82 35.79 42.29
C LEU A 41 5.32 35.47 42.11
N ILE A 42 4.59 36.28 41.34
CA ILE A 42 3.22 35.98 40.88
C ILE A 42 3.27 36.02 39.35
N LEU A 43 3.09 34.85 38.72
CA LEU A 43 2.93 34.67 37.28
C LEU A 43 1.43 34.68 36.96
N PHE A 44 0.98 35.59 36.10
CA PHE A 44 -0.33 35.51 35.45
C PHE A 44 -0.15 35.05 34.00
N SER A 45 -0.86 33.98 33.65
CA SER A 45 -1.00 33.39 32.33
C SER A 45 -2.17 34.03 31.56
N GLY A 46 -2.02 34.17 30.25
CA GLY A 46 -3.13 34.47 29.34
C GLY A 46 -2.71 35.21 28.07
N ALA A 47 -2.55 34.48 26.95
CA ALA A 47 -2.50 35.04 25.61
C ALA A 47 -3.72 34.53 24.80
N SER A 48 -4.39 35.43 24.08
CA SER A 48 -5.61 35.16 23.30
C SER A 48 -5.30 34.64 21.88
N PRO A 49 -6.25 33.96 21.20
CA PRO A 49 -6.00 32.92 20.19
C PRO A 49 -5.75 33.38 18.75
N ILE A 50 -5.72 34.69 18.46
CA ILE A 50 -5.83 35.19 17.07
C ILE A 50 -4.46 35.28 16.36
N GLY A 51 -3.35 35.45 17.10
CA GLY A 51 -2.01 35.59 16.52
C GLY A 51 -1.41 34.28 15.95
N ALA A 52 -1.79 33.13 16.51
CA ALA A 52 -1.27 31.82 16.09
C ALA A 52 -1.82 31.35 14.72
N ILE A 53 -3.02 31.79 14.36
CA ILE A 53 -3.73 31.38 13.14
C ILE A 53 -3.08 31.99 11.89
N VAL A 54 -2.50 33.19 11.98
CA VAL A 54 -1.85 33.86 10.84
C VAL A 54 -0.43 33.34 10.60
N ALA A 55 0.28 32.94 11.67
CA ALA A 55 1.62 32.36 11.59
C ALA A 55 1.62 30.97 10.92
N ALA A 56 0.64 30.12 11.26
CA ALA A 56 0.48 28.78 10.68
C ALA A 56 0.14 28.80 9.18
N ALA A 57 -0.50 29.86 8.69
CA ALA A 57 -0.85 30.00 7.27
C ALA A 57 0.37 30.33 6.38
N LEU A 58 1.38 31.03 6.91
CA LEU A 58 2.59 31.42 6.16
C LEU A 58 3.65 30.31 6.09
N CYS A 59 3.71 29.39 7.07
CA CYS A 59 4.64 28.25 7.09
C CYS A 59 4.30 27.15 6.06
N LYS A 60 3.09 27.13 5.49
CA LYS A 60 2.61 26.00 4.67
C LYS A 60 3.21 25.94 3.25
N LYS A 61 4.11 26.87 2.86
CA LYS A 61 4.35 27.10 1.43
C LYS A 61 5.82 27.22 0.94
N ARG A 62 6.87 27.33 1.76
CA ARG A 62 8.29 27.28 1.29
C ARG A 62 9.28 26.71 2.33
N ARG A 63 10.24 25.89 1.89
CA ARG A 63 11.42 25.41 2.64
C ARG A 63 12.28 26.62 3.02
N VAL A 64 12.36 26.94 4.31
CA VAL A 64 13.20 28.02 4.86
C VAL A 64 13.99 27.44 6.04
N PRO A 65 15.29 27.73 6.21
CA PRO A 65 16.11 27.16 7.30
C PRO A 65 15.53 27.43 8.70
N PRO A 66 15.70 26.52 9.69
CA PRO A 66 15.14 26.67 11.04
C PRO A 66 15.54 27.97 11.75
N LEU A 67 16.75 28.47 11.47
CA LEU A 67 17.27 29.75 11.99
C LEU A 67 16.47 30.97 11.48
N TYR A 68 15.96 30.89 10.25
CA TYR A 68 15.08 31.91 9.66
C TYR A 68 13.66 31.82 10.25
N ILE A 69 13.17 30.63 10.58
CA ILE A 69 11.83 30.44 11.18
C ILE A 69 11.77 31.07 12.59
N MET A 70 12.86 31.02 13.35
CA MET A 70 12.99 31.75 14.62
C MET A 70 12.86 33.27 14.46
N MET A 71 13.26 33.87 13.33
CA MET A 71 13.06 35.30 13.06
C MET A 71 11.58 35.68 12.88
N PHE A 72 10.76 34.76 12.36
CA PHE A 72 9.39 35.05 11.93
C PHE A 72 8.34 34.78 13.01
N GLY A 73 8.62 33.87 13.95
CA GLY A 73 7.71 33.54 15.06
C GLY A 73 7.43 34.72 16.01
N GLU A 74 8.44 35.54 16.31
CA GLU A 74 8.29 36.65 17.27
C GLU A 74 7.66 37.92 16.67
N ILE A 75 7.81 38.16 15.35
CA ILE A 75 7.21 39.32 14.66
C ILE A 75 5.68 39.16 14.51
N LEU A 76 5.19 37.92 14.43
CA LEU A 76 3.75 37.61 14.35
C LEU A 76 3.00 37.80 15.68
N GLN A 77 3.70 37.74 16.83
CA GLN A 77 3.12 38.11 18.13
C GLN A 77 2.88 39.63 18.25
N ILE A 78 3.69 40.46 17.56
CA ILE A 78 3.54 41.92 17.56
C ILE A 78 2.30 42.37 16.78
N LEU A 79 1.99 41.70 15.66
CA LEU A 79 0.77 41.96 14.86
C LEU A 79 -0.53 41.57 15.58
N GLY A 80 -0.50 40.52 16.41
CA GLY A 80 -1.63 40.12 17.26
C GLY A 80 -1.93 41.12 18.39
N LEU A 81 -0.91 41.78 18.95
CA LEU A 81 -1.09 42.76 20.03
C LEU A 81 -1.67 44.11 19.52
N VAL A 82 -1.33 44.53 18.29
CA VAL A 82 -1.85 45.78 17.68
C VAL A 82 -3.33 45.64 17.27
N LEU A 83 -3.74 44.44 16.85
CA LEU A 83 -5.16 44.12 16.59
C LEU A 83 -6.00 44.12 17.87
N ALA A 84 -5.43 43.68 19.00
CA ALA A 84 -6.13 43.68 20.30
C ALA A 84 -6.27 45.09 20.91
N THR A 85 -5.32 46.01 20.67
CA THR A 85 -5.41 47.39 21.18
C THR A 85 -6.41 48.25 20.40
N THR A 86 -6.64 47.95 19.12
CA THR A 86 -7.65 48.64 18.30
C THR A 86 -9.08 48.18 18.63
N LEU A 87 -9.25 46.96 19.17
CA LEU A 87 -10.54 46.40 19.57
C LEU A 87 -10.97 46.73 21.02
N LEU A 88 -10.11 47.38 21.81
CA LEU A 88 -10.40 47.76 23.21
C LEU A 88 -10.59 49.27 23.42
N THR A 89 -10.80 50.05 22.35
CA THR A 89 -11.25 51.44 22.43
C THR A 89 -12.57 51.64 21.69
N SER A 90 -13.63 50.95 22.13
CA SER A 90 -15.00 51.44 21.90
C SER A 90 -15.94 50.96 23.02
N SER A 91 -16.09 51.76 24.07
CA SER A 91 -17.24 51.68 24.96
C SER A 91 -17.76 53.08 25.24
N ASN A 92 -19.01 53.31 24.83
CA ASN A 92 -19.93 54.44 25.05
C ASN A 92 -19.54 55.74 24.31
N ASP A 93 -20.40 56.45 23.57
CA ASP A 93 -21.87 56.60 23.61
C ASP A 93 -22.41 57.07 22.23
N ARG A 94 -23.65 56.64 21.92
CA ARG A 94 -24.76 57.23 21.12
C ARG A 94 -24.57 57.96 19.76
N ASP A 95 -25.47 57.54 18.85
CA ASP A 95 -26.19 58.23 17.76
C ASP A 95 -25.60 58.39 16.33
N GLU A 96 -26.35 57.80 15.38
CA GLU A 96 -26.51 58.01 13.92
C GLU A 96 -25.45 57.60 12.86
N PRO A 97 -25.88 57.25 11.61
CA PRO A 97 -25.15 56.35 10.72
C PRO A 97 -24.39 57.07 9.61
N ALA A 98 -23.14 56.66 9.36
CA ALA A 98 -22.40 57.00 8.14
C ALA A 98 -21.66 55.78 7.58
N LEU A 99 -22.01 55.42 6.35
CA LEU A 99 -21.36 54.38 5.55
C LEU A 99 -19.85 54.65 5.39
N TYR A 100 -19.01 53.73 5.83
CA TYR A 100 -17.70 53.49 5.24
C TYR A 100 -17.56 51.99 4.95
N GLY A 101 -17.66 51.63 3.66
CA GLY A 101 -17.42 50.27 3.19
C GLY A 101 -15.94 49.94 3.25
N LEU A 102 -15.58 48.88 3.99
CA LEU A 102 -14.26 48.26 3.90
C LEU A 102 -14.36 47.02 3.02
N GLN A 103 -13.86 47.15 1.78
CA GLN A 103 -13.78 46.10 0.78
C GLN A 103 -12.48 45.31 1.03
N VAL A 104 -12.58 44.08 1.53
CA VAL A 104 -11.42 43.17 1.68
C VAL A 104 -11.31 42.29 0.44
N CYS A 105 -10.40 42.62 -0.47
CA CYS A 105 -9.96 41.76 -1.56
C CYS A 105 -8.93 40.76 -1.02
N ILE A 106 -9.25 39.46 -1.03
CA ILE A 106 -8.32 38.38 -0.69
C ILE A 106 -7.65 37.88 -1.98
N GLY A 107 -6.40 38.31 -2.21
CA GLY A 107 -5.50 37.75 -3.23
C GLY A 107 -4.32 37.06 -2.55
N PHE A 108 -4.15 35.75 -2.78
CA PHE A 108 -3.07 34.95 -2.21
C PHE A 108 -1.75 35.12 -2.99
N GLY A 109 -0.78 35.83 -2.41
CA GLY A 109 0.62 35.85 -2.85
C GLY A 109 1.55 35.79 -1.65
N MET A 110 2.60 34.96 -1.70
CA MET A 110 3.65 34.92 -0.67
C MET A 110 4.36 36.28 -0.58
N GLY A 111 4.29 36.92 0.58
CA GLY A 111 5.14 38.04 0.96
C GLY A 111 5.45 37.95 2.44
N PHE A 112 6.71 38.10 2.83
CA PHE A 112 7.07 38.41 4.22
C PHE A 112 6.43 39.76 4.61
N VAL A 113 6.21 40.12 5.88
CA VAL A 113 5.75 41.48 6.24
C VAL A 113 6.41 41.86 7.58
N MET A 114 7.29 42.86 7.57
CA MET A 114 7.93 43.41 8.76
C MET A 114 7.00 44.48 9.36
N GLY A 115 6.57 44.29 10.61
CA GLY A 115 5.89 45.32 11.41
C GLY A 115 6.83 46.47 11.76
N THR A 116 6.27 47.61 12.19
CA THR A 116 6.98 48.89 12.39
C THR A 116 8.35 48.73 13.05
N ALA A 117 9.42 49.04 12.30
CA ALA A 117 10.80 48.95 12.76
C ALA A 117 11.46 50.34 12.71
N THR A 118 11.98 50.81 13.85
CA THR A 118 12.68 52.09 13.98
C THR A 118 14.19 51.86 14.03
N LEU A 119 14.93 52.36 13.04
CA LEU A 119 16.39 52.38 13.05
C LEU A 119 16.88 53.71 13.65
N LEU A 120 17.54 53.65 14.81
CA LEU A 120 18.20 54.82 15.43
C LEU A 120 19.64 54.91 14.92
N THR A 121 19.98 56.01 14.26
CA THR A 121 21.36 56.33 13.82
C THR A 121 22.07 57.26 14.82
N PRO A 122 23.37 57.08 15.08
CA PRO A 122 24.12 57.99 15.95
C PRO A 122 24.28 59.38 15.32
N ALA A 123 24.22 60.42 16.14
CA ALA A 123 24.64 61.77 15.75
C ALA A 123 26.15 61.74 15.44
N ILE A 124 26.52 61.94 14.18
CA ILE A 124 27.91 62.16 13.77
C ILE A 124 28.25 63.61 14.10
N ALA A 125 29.21 63.81 15.01
CA ALA A 125 29.81 65.12 15.25
C ALA A 125 30.53 65.62 13.98
N GLU A 126 30.35 66.90 13.70
CA GLU A 126 30.75 67.68 12.52
C GLU A 126 32.03 67.23 11.79
N ARG A 127 31.93 67.13 10.45
CA ARG A 127 33.00 67.58 9.55
C ARG A 127 32.41 68.50 8.49
N ARG A 128 32.50 69.80 8.77
CA ARG A 128 32.65 70.84 7.75
C ARG A 128 34.06 70.73 7.14
N ASP A 129 34.18 71.24 5.93
CA ASP A 129 35.39 71.39 5.11
C ASP A 129 35.84 70.14 4.38
N LEU A 130 35.40 70.01 3.12
CA LEU A 130 36.27 69.87 1.94
C LEU A 130 35.48 70.33 0.70
N GLY A 131 36.15 71.11 -0.15
CA GLY A 131 35.56 72.02 -1.12
C GLY A 131 34.90 71.42 -2.36
N GLU A 132 34.29 72.35 -3.08
CA GLU A 132 33.54 72.19 -4.32
C GLU A 132 34.27 71.36 -5.40
N SER A 133 33.44 70.74 -6.26
CA SER A 133 33.75 70.01 -7.50
C SER A 133 33.99 68.49 -7.40
N SER A 134 32.89 67.74 -7.23
CA SER A 134 32.74 66.41 -7.86
C SER A 134 31.26 66.07 -7.94
N GLY A 135 30.78 65.68 -9.13
CA GLY A 135 29.39 65.30 -9.35
C GLY A 135 28.89 64.25 -8.36
N PHE A 136 27.59 64.32 -8.05
CA PHE A 136 26.83 63.41 -7.18
C PHE A 136 27.45 62.01 -7.12
N GLY A 137 28.12 61.69 -6.00
CA GLY A 137 28.61 60.35 -5.72
C GLY A 137 27.43 59.40 -5.54
N MET A 138 26.94 58.84 -6.64
CA MET A 138 25.79 57.93 -6.64
C MET A 138 26.12 56.65 -5.88
N ALA A 139 25.28 56.27 -4.93
CA ALA A 139 25.32 54.95 -4.33
C ALA A 139 25.00 53.88 -5.39
N LEU A 140 25.93 52.95 -5.60
CA LEU A 140 25.90 51.90 -6.64
C LEU A 140 24.72 50.94 -6.58
N LEU A 141 23.87 50.97 -5.53
CA LEU A 141 22.73 50.06 -5.40
C LEU A 141 21.45 50.55 -6.08
N ILE A 142 21.27 51.86 -6.30
CA ILE A 142 20.01 52.40 -6.85
C ILE A 142 20.13 52.93 -8.30
N GLY A 143 21.36 53.13 -8.82
CA GLY A 143 21.60 53.54 -10.20
C GLY A 143 21.17 54.98 -10.51
N LEU A 144 21.26 55.37 -11.79
CA LEU A 144 20.90 56.71 -12.29
C LEU A 144 19.36 56.88 -12.30
N MET A 145 18.84 57.97 -11.73
CA MET A 145 17.40 58.31 -11.83
C MET A 145 17.06 58.60 -13.30
N LEU A 146 16.30 57.72 -13.96
CA LEU A 146 16.21 57.70 -15.43
C LEU A 146 15.09 58.57 -16.01
N THR A 147 13.90 58.72 -15.38
CA THR A 147 12.84 59.66 -15.84
C THR A 147 11.63 59.71 -14.89
N ILE A 148 10.96 60.87 -14.82
CA ILE A 148 9.56 60.99 -14.38
C ILE A 148 8.70 60.80 -15.65
N THR A 149 8.17 59.61 -15.92
CA THR A 149 7.25 59.41 -17.06
C THR A 149 6.03 58.55 -16.72
N THR A 150 4.88 59.03 -17.18
CA THR A 150 3.52 58.53 -17.03
C THR A 150 3.26 57.19 -17.76
N PRO A 151 2.44 56.33 -17.15
CA PRO A 151 1.06 56.23 -17.63
C PRO A 151 0.09 56.54 -16.47
N GLY A 152 -0.43 57.77 -16.47
CA GLY A 152 -1.73 58.08 -15.88
C GLY A 152 -1.81 58.64 -14.45
N ASN A 153 -0.84 59.40 -13.92
CA ASN A 153 -1.04 60.29 -12.74
C ASN A 153 0.15 61.15 -12.25
N GLY A 154 1.41 60.90 -12.65
CA GLY A 154 2.53 61.84 -12.41
C GLY A 154 3.10 61.91 -10.98
N ILE A 155 3.02 60.81 -10.21
CA ILE A 155 3.33 60.76 -8.76
C ILE A 155 4.40 59.71 -8.41
N ASP A 156 4.80 58.85 -9.36
CA ASP A 156 5.69 57.71 -9.11
C ASP A 156 7.13 58.01 -9.55
N TYR A 157 8.10 57.72 -8.67
CA TYR A 157 9.53 57.84 -8.89
C TYR A 157 10.13 56.47 -9.26
N CYS A 158 10.95 56.41 -10.31
CA CYS A 158 11.50 55.16 -10.83
C CYS A 158 13.03 55.24 -11.00
N TRP A 159 13.72 54.19 -10.52
CA TRP A 159 15.15 53.96 -10.71
C TRP A 159 15.39 52.61 -11.38
N ARG A 160 16.49 52.52 -12.14
CA ARG A 160 16.96 51.27 -12.73
C ARG A 160 18.46 51.17 -12.51
N ASN A 161 18.88 50.00 -12.07
CA ASN A 161 20.27 49.69 -11.78
C ASN A 161 20.62 48.28 -12.24
N THR A 162 21.88 48.05 -12.61
CA THR A 162 22.38 46.73 -12.97
C THR A 162 23.36 46.28 -11.90
N LEU A 163 23.01 45.24 -11.14
CA LEU A 163 23.80 44.77 -10.02
C LEU A 163 25.00 43.96 -10.52
N ARG A 164 26.22 44.43 -10.24
CA ARG A 164 27.48 43.77 -10.59
C ARG A 164 28.31 43.44 -9.34
N LEU A 165 28.81 42.21 -9.27
CA LEU A 165 29.50 41.72 -8.06
C LEU A 165 30.85 42.42 -7.84
N ASN A 166 31.57 42.82 -8.88
CA ASN A 166 32.78 43.64 -8.75
C ASN A 166 32.54 45.02 -8.09
N GLU A 167 31.36 45.60 -8.26
CA GLU A 167 30.98 46.91 -7.70
C GLU A 167 30.46 46.80 -6.26
N VAL A 168 29.85 45.66 -5.91
CA VAL A 168 29.36 45.36 -4.56
C VAL A 168 29.84 43.97 -4.07
N PRO A 169 31.15 43.78 -3.85
CA PRO A 169 31.75 42.46 -3.62
C PRO A 169 31.24 41.77 -2.34
N TRP A 170 30.74 42.54 -1.38
CA TRP A 170 30.15 42.01 -0.15
C TRP A 170 28.88 41.18 -0.37
N VAL A 171 28.18 41.38 -1.50
CA VAL A 171 26.99 40.59 -1.84
C VAL A 171 27.37 39.12 -2.07
N ALA A 172 28.56 38.85 -2.61
CA ALA A 172 29.06 37.49 -2.84
C ALA A 172 29.23 36.66 -1.56
N ASP A 173 29.33 37.33 -0.41
CA ASP A 173 29.47 36.71 0.91
C ASP A 173 28.13 36.44 1.61
N HIS A 174 27.00 36.76 0.98
CA HIS A 174 25.68 36.37 1.48
C HIS A 174 25.14 35.23 0.63
N LYS A 175 25.31 33.99 1.10
CA LYS A 175 24.90 32.79 0.37
C LYS A 175 23.84 32.01 1.14
N VAL A 176 22.86 31.52 0.40
CA VAL A 176 21.94 30.47 0.85
C VAL A 176 22.32 29.23 0.07
N GLU A 177 22.81 28.22 0.78
CA GLU A 177 23.53 27.06 0.26
C GLU A 177 24.73 27.50 -0.62
N ASP A 178 24.73 27.15 -1.91
CA ASP A 178 25.76 27.52 -2.88
C ASP A 178 25.47 28.86 -3.60
N GLN A 179 24.27 29.42 -3.44
CA GLN A 179 23.79 30.54 -4.25
C GLN A 179 24.04 31.89 -3.58
N ILE A 180 24.63 32.83 -4.31
CA ILE A 180 24.72 34.23 -3.90
C ILE A 180 23.33 34.85 -3.99
N VAL A 181 22.77 35.22 -2.84
CA VAL A 181 21.43 35.80 -2.73
C VAL A 181 21.55 37.23 -2.24
N PHE A 182 20.91 38.17 -2.93
CA PHE A 182 20.88 39.57 -2.49
C PHE A 182 20.13 39.68 -1.15
N PRO A 183 20.79 40.18 -0.08
CA PRO A 183 20.24 40.12 1.27
C PRO A 183 19.06 41.06 1.47
N ALA A 184 18.19 40.72 2.43
CA ALA A 184 17.05 41.54 2.84
C ALA A 184 17.49 42.98 3.20
N ALA A 185 18.61 43.11 3.91
CA ALA A 185 19.23 44.37 4.26
C ALA A 185 19.57 45.26 3.05
N GLY A 186 19.86 44.66 1.89
CA GLY A 186 20.14 45.38 0.65
C GLY A 186 18.90 46.14 0.12
N TYR A 187 17.72 45.54 0.17
CA TYR A 187 16.48 46.22 -0.27
C TYR A 187 16.08 47.35 0.67
N LEU A 188 16.29 47.19 1.98
CA LEU A 188 16.05 48.24 2.95
C LEU A 188 16.97 49.45 2.69
N ALA A 189 18.24 49.20 2.40
CA ALA A 189 19.16 50.26 2.01
C ALA A 189 18.77 50.97 0.71
N ILE A 190 18.27 50.22 -0.30
CA ILE A 190 17.72 50.81 -1.54
C ILE A 190 16.53 51.72 -1.24
N ALA A 191 15.63 51.32 -0.34
CA ALA A 191 14.47 52.14 0.03
C ALA A 191 14.87 53.41 0.81
N ILE A 192 15.85 53.33 1.72
CA ILE A 192 16.39 54.50 2.43
C ILE A 192 16.97 55.51 1.45
N GLU A 193 17.77 55.01 0.50
CA GLU A 193 18.40 55.84 -0.51
C GLU A 193 17.37 56.48 -1.45
N ALA A 194 16.38 55.72 -1.92
CA ALA A 194 15.29 56.22 -2.75
C ALA A 194 14.52 57.36 -2.07
N LEU A 195 14.20 57.20 -0.77
CA LEU A 195 13.52 58.21 0.02
C LEU A 195 14.39 59.47 0.17
N SER A 196 15.70 59.31 0.38
CA SER A 196 16.61 60.45 0.45
C SER A 196 16.66 61.25 -0.85
N GLN A 197 16.66 60.58 -2.00
CA GLN A 197 16.69 61.24 -3.30
C GLN A 197 15.38 61.98 -3.61
N ILE A 198 14.22 61.44 -3.20
CA ILE A 198 12.92 62.12 -3.36
C ILE A 198 12.83 63.38 -2.50
N LEU A 199 13.33 63.33 -1.27
CA LEU A 199 13.22 64.44 -0.33
C LEU A 199 14.24 65.57 -0.59
N GLY A 200 15.10 65.43 -1.61
CA GLY A 200 15.91 66.52 -2.16
C GLY A 200 17.15 66.91 -1.35
N ASP A 201 17.46 66.22 -0.25
CA ASP A 201 18.62 66.46 0.60
C ASP A 201 19.15 65.15 1.18
N SER A 202 20.45 65.12 1.54
CA SER A 202 21.00 64.06 2.39
C SER A 202 20.19 64.02 3.69
N LEU A 203 19.43 62.95 3.92
CA LEU A 203 18.60 62.81 5.12
C LEU A 203 19.45 63.16 6.36
N PRO A 204 19.07 64.17 7.16
CA PRO A 204 19.77 64.42 8.40
C PRO A 204 19.68 63.14 9.24
N LEU A 205 20.78 62.77 9.91
CA LEU A 205 20.92 61.57 10.77
C LEU A 205 19.90 61.51 11.95
N THR A 206 18.97 62.46 11.97
CA THR A 206 17.75 62.58 12.75
C THR A 206 16.76 63.39 11.90
N PRO A 207 15.57 62.86 11.58
CA PRO A 207 14.81 61.91 12.41
C PRO A 207 15.02 60.42 12.09
N PRO A 208 14.62 59.49 12.99
CA PRO A 208 14.72 58.05 12.77
C PRO A 208 13.93 57.60 11.54
N ILE A 209 14.45 56.61 10.81
CA ILE A 209 13.75 56.01 9.68
C ILE A 209 12.87 54.88 10.19
N GLU A 210 11.59 54.91 9.79
CA GLU A 210 10.61 53.90 10.16
C GLU A 210 10.12 53.16 8.92
N PHE A 211 10.27 51.85 8.96
CA PHE A 211 9.72 50.93 7.96
C PHE A 211 8.39 50.37 8.42
N GLN A 212 7.42 50.25 7.53
CA GLN A 212 6.11 49.69 7.82
C GLN A 212 5.66 48.71 6.75
N ASN A 213 5.24 47.52 7.17
CA ASN A 213 4.71 46.48 6.29
C ASN A 213 5.68 46.08 5.17
N VAL A 214 6.98 45.95 5.46
CA VAL A 214 7.97 45.59 4.44
C VAL A 214 7.91 44.11 4.13
N SER A 215 7.64 43.79 2.87
CA SER A 215 7.59 42.45 2.35
C SER A 215 8.76 42.08 1.47
N PHE A 216 9.28 40.88 1.68
CA PHE A 216 10.22 40.23 0.77
C PHE A 216 9.47 39.07 0.10
N ASN A 217 9.35 39.10 -1.23
CA ASN A 217 8.41 38.25 -1.98
C ASN A 217 9.15 37.14 -2.74
N ALA A 218 10.36 37.45 -3.20
CA ALA A 218 11.22 36.52 -3.93
C ALA A 218 12.70 36.87 -3.70
N ALA A 219 13.54 35.85 -3.51
CA ALA A 219 14.99 36.02 -3.45
C ALA A 219 15.54 36.43 -4.82
N LEU A 220 16.44 37.42 -4.86
CA LEU A 220 17.20 37.76 -6.06
C LEU A 220 18.53 37.00 -6.02
N ILE A 221 18.68 36.03 -6.92
CA ILE A 221 19.92 35.26 -7.06
C ILE A 221 20.86 36.05 -7.98
N VAL A 222 22.03 36.41 -7.47
CA VAL A 222 23.06 37.16 -8.20
C VAL A 222 24.06 36.16 -8.78
N LYS A 223 24.29 36.21 -10.09
CA LYS A 223 25.18 35.25 -10.78
C LYS A 223 26.62 35.76 -10.83
N ASP A 224 27.57 34.82 -10.86
CA ASP A 224 29.01 35.09 -10.99
C ASP A 224 29.38 35.54 -12.43
N GLU A 225 30.45 36.33 -12.56
CA GLU A 225 30.78 37.17 -13.73
C GLU A 225 31.03 36.39 -15.03
N GLY A 226 31.24 35.06 -14.97
CA GLY A 226 31.45 34.20 -16.14
C GLY A 226 30.20 33.86 -16.96
N SER A 227 29.00 34.28 -16.54
CA SER A 227 27.72 33.82 -17.13
C SER A 227 27.05 34.79 -18.12
N GLY A 228 27.63 35.98 -18.35
CA GLY A 228 27.17 36.95 -19.37
C GLY A 228 25.78 37.55 -19.14
N ALA A 229 25.17 37.38 -17.96
CA ALA A 229 23.82 37.85 -17.65
C ALA A 229 23.84 38.81 -16.45
N ASP A 230 23.93 40.11 -16.75
CA ASP A 230 23.78 41.22 -15.81
C ASP A 230 22.39 41.20 -15.13
N SER A 231 22.33 41.37 -13.79
CA SER A 231 21.05 41.33 -13.04
C SER A 231 20.47 42.74 -12.88
N GLU A 232 19.45 43.05 -13.67
CA GLU A 232 18.81 44.38 -13.66
C GLU A 232 17.71 44.49 -12.60
N ILE A 233 17.78 45.55 -11.80
CA ILE A 233 16.87 45.88 -10.71
C ILE A 233 16.15 47.20 -11.02
N HIS A 234 14.84 47.20 -10.86
CA HIS A 234 13.98 48.38 -10.94
C HIS A 234 13.39 48.69 -9.58
N THR A 235 13.52 49.94 -9.15
CA THR A 235 12.91 50.46 -7.93
C THR A 235 11.86 51.49 -8.29
N VAL A 236 10.67 51.38 -7.70
CA VAL A 236 9.60 52.35 -7.83
C VAL A 236 9.22 52.83 -6.44
N MET A 237 9.05 54.13 -6.23
CA MET A 237 8.56 54.70 -4.98
C MET A 237 7.51 55.78 -5.26
N ALA A 238 6.44 55.82 -4.47
CA ALA A 238 5.38 56.80 -4.60
C ALA A 238 4.80 57.21 -3.24
N PRO A 239 4.33 58.46 -3.07
CA PRO A 239 3.54 58.85 -1.91
C PRO A 239 2.34 57.92 -1.68
N ARG A 240 2.19 57.42 -0.45
CA ARG A 240 1.12 56.49 -0.07
C ARG A 240 -0.24 57.15 -0.25
N ARG A 241 -1.17 56.48 -0.95
CA ARG A 241 -2.56 56.95 -1.08
C ARG A 241 -3.30 56.73 0.24
N LEU A 242 -3.76 57.82 0.87
CA LEU A 242 -4.60 57.76 2.08
C LEU A 242 -6.08 57.65 1.73
N SER A 243 -6.48 58.14 0.56
CA SER A 243 -7.82 57.96 -0.02
C SER A 243 -7.77 58.10 -1.56
N THR A 244 -8.90 57.90 -2.24
CA THR A 244 -9.02 58.01 -3.71
C THR A 244 -8.64 59.37 -4.28
N LYS A 245 -8.55 60.42 -3.44
CA LYS A 245 -8.15 61.79 -3.84
C LYS A 245 -7.01 62.39 -3.01
N GLN A 246 -6.53 61.71 -1.96
CA GLN A 246 -5.55 62.26 -1.02
C GLN A 246 -4.31 61.37 -0.93
N LEU A 247 -3.15 61.97 -1.18
CA LEU A 247 -1.84 61.36 -1.02
C LEU A 247 -1.23 61.78 0.31
N SER A 248 -0.44 60.89 0.91
CA SER A 248 0.35 61.18 2.09
C SER A 248 1.53 62.08 1.71
N SER A 249 1.82 63.09 2.53
CA SER A 249 3.05 63.87 2.42
C SER A 249 4.24 63.26 3.20
N VAL A 250 3.99 62.20 3.97
CA VAL A 250 4.95 61.65 4.95
C VAL A 250 5.27 60.18 4.70
N TYR A 251 4.31 59.39 4.24
CA TYR A 251 4.50 57.98 3.93
C TYR A 251 4.74 57.76 2.44
N TYR A 252 5.75 56.97 2.12
CA TYR A 252 6.04 56.52 0.78
C TYR A 252 5.94 55.00 0.72
N ASP A 253 5.34 54.48 -0.34
CA ASP A 253 5.35 53.06 -0.66
C ASP A 253 6.42 52.80 -1.73
N PHE A 254 7.26 51.80 -1.51
CA PHE A 254 8.31 51.39 -2.42
C PHE A 254 8.15 49.95 -2.90
N SER A 255 8.70 49.66 -4.06
CA SER A 255 8.78 48.32 -4.66
C SER A 255 10.12 48.17 -5.39
N VAL A 256 10.79 47.04 -5.18
CA VAL A 256 12.03 46.64 -5.83
C VAL A 256 11.79 45.34 -6.58
N SER A 257 12.07 45.32 -7.87
CA SER A 257 11.77 44.23 -8.79
C SER A 257 12.94 43.97 -9.75
N SER A 258 13.00 42.79 -10.38
CA SER A 258 13.94 42.50 -11.47
C SER A 258 13.20 42.10 -12.74
N TRP A 259 13.90 42.19 -13.86
CA TRP A 259 13.37 41.84 -15.18
C TRP A 259 14.00 40.54 -15.70
N LYS A 260 13.18 39.52 -16.02
CA LYS A 260 13.67 38.25 -16.60
C LYS A 260 12.64 37.61 -17.52
N SER A 261 13.06 37.22 -18.74
CA SER A 261 12.22 36.49 -19.72
C SER A 261 10.85 37.12 -19.99
N ASN A 262 10.78 38.45 -20.22
CA ASN A 262 9.54 39.21 -20.44
C ASN A 262 8.54 39.26 -19.26
N HIS A 263 8.98 38.92 -18.04
CA HIS A 263 8.16 39.05 -16.83
C HIS A 263 8.90 39.84 -15.74
N VAL A 264 8.16 40.68 -15.02
CA VAL A 264 8.64 41.43 -13.85
C VAL A 264 8.46 40.56 -12.62
N LEU A 265 9.52 40.37 -11.84
CA LEU A 265 9.48 39.68 -10.55
C LEU A 265 9.73 40.69 -9.43
N THR A 266 8.72 40.97 -8.61
CA THR A 266 8.87 41.82 -7.42
C THR A 266 9.59 41.07 -6.31
N HIS A 267 10.66 41.65 -5.78
CA HIS A 267 11.49 41.08 -4.73
C HIS A 267 11.17 41.66 -3.35
N CYS A 268 10.97 42.96 -3.26
CA CYS A 268 10.68 43.64 -2.00
C CYS A 268 9.68 44.78 -2.21
N SER A 269 8.73 44.97 -1.29
CA SER A 269 7.86 46.15 -1.28
C SER A 269 7.51 46.57 0.13
N GLY A 270 7.18 47.83 0.39
CA GLY A 270 6.80 48.24 1.73
C GLY A 270 6.61 49.73 1.88
N GLY A 271 6.22 50.16 3.08
CA GLY A 271 6.15 51.56 3.46
C GLY A 271 7.42 52.04 4.13
N ILE A 272 7.81 53.28 3.86
CA ILE A 272 8.89 53.98 4.55
C ILE A 272 8.47 55.41 4.89
N ARG A 273 8.90 55.91 6.05
CA ARG A 273 8.77 57.32 6.43
C ARG A 273 9.92 57.79 7.31
N LEU A 274 10.04 59.11 7.45
CA LEU A 274 10.78 59.73 8.55
C LEU A 274 9.88 59.86 9.77
N SER A 275 10.33 59.34 10.91
CA SER A 275 9.59 59.37 12.17
C SER A 275 9.73 60.72 12.86
N SER A 276 8.67 61.27 13.45
CA SER A 276 8.74 62.56 14.17
C SER A 276 9.29 62.46 15.61
N ALA A 277 9.62 61.25 16.08
CA ALA A 277 10.00 61.01 17.47
C ALA A 277 11.52 61.17 17.70
N THR A 278 11.91 62.06 18.61
CA THR A 278 13.29 62.24 19.13
C THR A 278 13.49 61.60 20.51
N SER A 279 12.58 60.73 20.97
CA SER A 279 12.61 60.23 22.34
C SER A 279 13.72 59.20 22.58
N SER A 280 14.64 59.53 23.50
CA SER A 280 15.67 58.64 24.08
C SER A 280 15.10 57.54 25.00
N GLU A 281 13.79 57.30 24.98
CA GLU A 281 13.14 56.28 25.80
C GLU A 281 13.40 54.88 25.24
N GLY A 282 14.53 54.29 25.61
CA GLY A 282 14.90 52.93 25.19
C GLY A 282 16.39 52.58 25.35
N SER A 283 17.24 53.53 25.74
CA SER A 283 18.67 53.28 25.97
C SER A 283 18.93 52.59 27.32
N VAL A 284 19.79 51.56 27.33
CA VAL A 284 20.28 50.91 28.55
C VAL A 284 21.80 51.03 28.62
N ASN A 285 22.30 51.43 29.79
CA ASN A 285 23.73 51.58 30.03
C ASN A 285 24.37 50.21 30.32
N ILE A 286 25.27 49.76 29.43
CA ILE A 286 25.97 48.47 29.56
C ILE A 286 27.18 48.65 30.48
N GLN A 287 26.96 48.76 31.78
CA GLN A 287 28.09 48.82 32.73
C GLN A 287 28.26 47.55 33.56
N ASP A 288 27.22 46.71 33.66
CA ASP A 288 27.29 45.44 34.41
C ASP A 288 26.91 44.25 33.53
N SER A 289 27.88 43.66 32.83
CA SER A 289 27.73 42.33 32.17
C SER A 289 27.72 41.17 33.18
N VAL A 290 27.38 41.44 34.45
CA VAL A 290 27.34 40.46 35.54
C VAL A 290 26.17 39.52 35.29
N GLY A 291 26.48 38.31 34.83
CA GLY A 291 25.47 37.29 34.49
C GLY A 291 25.49 36.86 33.02
N TYR A 292 26.19 37.57 32.14
CA TYR A 292 26.31 37.19 30.72
C TYR A 292 27.65 36.49 30.47
N ARG A 293 27.64 35.45 29.63
CA ARG A 293 28.84 34.72 29.20
C ARG A 293 29.13 35.01 27.73
N MET A 294 30.40 35.24 27.42
CA MET A 294 30.88 35.37 26.05
C MET A 294 30.85 34.03 25.32
N TRP A 295 30.32 34.03 24.10
CA TRP A 295 30.21 32.87 23.22
C TRP A 295 31.05 33.06 21.95
N PRO A 296 31.81 32.04 21.52
CA PRO A 296 32.57 32.11 20.28
C PRO A 296 31.66 32.14 19.05
N MET A 297 31.78 33.17 18.21
CA MET A 297 31.00 33.34 16.98
C MET A 297 31.32 32.29 15.90
N LYS A 298 32.51 31.69 15.95
CA LYS A 298 32.94 30.64 15.00
C LYS A 298 31.91 29.51 14.91
N ARG A 299 31.46 28.99 16.06
CA ARG A 299 30.48 27.89 16.12
C ARG A 299 29.11 28.28 15.60
N TRP A 300 28.71 29.54 15.77
CA TRP A 300 27.42 30.05 15.27
C TRP A 300 27.41 30.17 13.75
N TYR A 301 28.49 30.67 13.16
CA TYR A 301 28.62 30.74 11.71
C TYR A 301 28.85 29.37 11.07
N GLU A 302 29.55 28.44 11.74
CA GLU A 302 29.63 27.04 11.32
C GLU A 302 28.23 26.39 11.33
N LYS A 303 27.46 26.57 12.40
CA LYS A 303 26.09 26.05 12.48
C LYS A 303 25.17 26.67 11.44
N ALA A 304 25.25 27.98 11.21
CA ALA A 304 24.51 28.64 10.14
C ALA A 304 24.86 28.02 8.77
N SER A 305 26.14 27.73 8.53
CA SER A 305 26.60 27.06 7.32
C SER A 305 26.06 25.64 7.16
N GLU A 306 26.00 24.85 8.25
CA GLU A 306 25.39 23.50 8.26
C GLU A 306 23.90 23.55 7.87
N GLU A 307 23.19 24.61 8.28
CA GLU A 307 21.78 24.84 7.99
C GLU A 307 21.54 25.56 6.64
N GLY A 308 22.60 25.73 5.83
CA GLY A 308 22.52 26.34 4.50
C GLY A 308 22.55 27.87 4.47
N LEU A 309 22.93 28.56 5.56
CA LEU A 309 23.17 30.01 5.58
C LEU A 309 24.68 30.27 5.65
N VAL A 310 25.29 30.50 4.50
CA VAL A 310 26.74 30.63 4.37
C VAL A 310 27.13 32.11 4.30
N PHE A 311 27.58 32.63 5.44
CA PHE A 311 28.11 33.98 5.54
C PHE A 311 29.63 33.99 5.32
N GLY A 312 30.06 34.64 4.25
CA GLY A 312 31.47 34.90 3.93
C GLY A 312 32.09 36.03 4.76
N PRO A 313 33.38 36.33 4.57
CA PRO A 313 34.13 37.26 5.41
C PRO A 313 33.49 38.63 5.64
N HIS A 314 32.86 39.23 4.62
CA HIS A 314 32.19 40.54 4.74
C HIS A 314 30.87 40.46 5.54
N MET A 315 30.19 39.30 5.55
CA MET A 315 28.90 39.09 6.21
C MET A 315 28.98 38.45 7.60
N ARG A 316 30.17 38.06 8.04
CA ARG A 316 30.45 37.66 9.44
C ARG A 316 30.62 38.88 10.33
N SER A 317 29.60 39.73 10.34
CA SER A 317 29.64 41.08 10.90
C SER A 317 29.53 41.12 12.43
N ILE A 318 29.02 40.06 13.06
CA ILE A 318 28.99 39.94 14.53
C ILE A 318 30.30 39.31 15.00
N ILE A 319 31.07 40.09 15.74
CA ILE A 319 32.40 39.71 16.22
C ILE A 319 32.39 39.20 17.66
N GLY A 320 31.30 39.42 18.40
CA GLY A 320 31.15 38.93 19.77
C GLY A 320 29.69 38.81 20.15
N LEU A 321 29.37 37.73 20.87
CA LEU A 321 28.04 37.46 21.43
C LEU A 321 28.21 37.20 22.93
N GLN A 322 27.42 37.88 23.75
CA GLN A 322 27.25 37.54 25.17
C GLN A 322 25.78 37.19 25.43
N ALA A 323 25.52 36.04 26.04
CA ALA A 323 24.16 35.59 26.37
C ALA A 323 24.09 35.16 27.85
N ASP A 324 22.88 35.14 28.42
CA ASP A 324 22.66 34.85 29.84
C ASP A 324 23.32 33.51 30.28
N ARG A 325 24.11 33.56 31.34
CA ARG A 325 24.81 32.41 31.93
C ARG A 325 23.82 31.38 32.48
N SER A 326 22.67 31.82 32.99
CA SER A 326 21.61 30.93 33.48
C SER A 326 20.67 30.42 32.39
N ARG A 327 20.75 30.97 31.16
CA ARG A 327 19.88 30.63 30.02
C ARG A 327 18.39 30.81 30.30
N LEU A 328 18.04 31.74 31.19
CA LEU A 328 16.66 32.05 31.59
C LEU A 328 16.10 33.25 30.81
N SER A 329 16.96 34.06 30.18
CA SER A 329 16.59 35.19 29.31
C SER A 329 17.10 34.98 27.88
N SER A 330 16.31 35.44 26.88
CA SER A 330 16.72 35.56 25.47
C SER A 330 17.52 36.83 25.18
N ASP A 331 17.80 37.64 26.20
CA ASP A 331 18.65 38.82 26.06
C ASP A 331 20.06 38.44 25.58
N SER A 332 20.59 39.21 24.63
CA SER A 332 21.98 39.06 24.21
C SER A 332 22.63 40.39 23.86
N ILE A 333 23.93 40.46 24.12
CA ILE A 333 24.77 41.60 23.78
C ILE A 333 25.64 41.17 22.60
N CYS A 334 25.40 41.77 21.44
CA CYS A 334 26.16 41.52 20.23
C CYS A 334 27.10 42.70 19.95
N THR A 335 28.30 42.43 19.47
CA THR A 335 29.25 43.48 19.07
C THR A 335 29.51 43.40 17.58
N THR A 336 29.46 44.55 16.89
CA THR A 336 29.70 44.66 15.44
C THR A 336 30.46 45.95 15.10
N HIS A 337 30.93 46.07 13.86
CA HIS A 337 31.52 47.30 13.34
C HIS A 337 30.46 48.09 12.56
N THR A 338 30.36 49.41 12.78
CA THR A 338 29.42 50.26 12.03
C THR A 338 29.73 50.36 10.55
N LYS A 339 31.01 50.21 10.19
CA LYS A 339 31.49 50.08 8.81
C LYS A 339 32.43 48.87 8.74
N PRO A 340 32.23 47.94 7.79
CA PRO A 340 33.11 46.78 7.63
C PRO A 340 34.56 47.20 7.36
N LEU A 341 35.52 46.63 8.11
CA LEU A 341 36.95 46.97 8.02
C LEU A 341 37.57 46.79 6.62
N ALA A 342 37.09 45.81 5.85
CA ALA A 342 37.61 45.50 4.50
C ALA A 342 37.15 46.48 3.39
N LEU A 343 36.10 47.28 3.64
CA LEU A 343 35.50 48.20 2.66
C LEU A 343 35.83 49.67 2.92
N ALA A 344 36.65 49.97 3.94
CA ALA A 344 36.99 51.34 4.33
C ALA A 344 37.77 52.13 3.25
N ALA A 345 38.18 51.47 2.15
CA ALA A 345 38.90 52.07 1.02
C ALA A 345 38.03 52.35 -0.21
N SER A 346 36.74 51.97 -0.24
CA SER A 346 35.87 52.24 -1.40
C SER A 346 35.21 53.62 -1.31
N SER A 347 35.14 54.34 -2.43
CA SER A 347 34.60 55.71 -2.55
C SER A 347 33.06 55.79 -2.50
N ILE A 348 32.39 54.78 -1.96
CA ILE A 348 30.92 54.63 -2.01
C ILE A 348 30.34 54.94 -0.63
N SER A 349 29.49 55.96 -0.57
CA SER A 349 28.83 56.38 0.68
C SER A 349 27.41 55.81 0.76
N TYR A 350 27.12 55.05 1.83
CA TYR A 350 25.77 54.62 2.20
C TYR A 350 25.32 55.40 3.45
N GLN A 351 24.03 55.76 3.55
CA GLN A 351 23.49 56.31 4.80
C GLN A 351 23.57 55.30 5.95
N VAL A 352 23.16 54.06 5.71
CA VAL A 352 23.42 52.91 6.59
C VAL A 352 23.86 51.76 5.69
N HIS A 353 25.03 51.19 5.99
CA HIS A 353 25.56 50.10 5.18
C HIS A 353 24.68 48.84 5.31
N PRO A 354 24.36 48.12 4.21
CA PRO A 354 23.56 46.89 4.26
C PRO A 354 24.08 45.84 5.25
N ILE A 355 25.40 45.59 5.28
CA ILE A 355 26.04 44.70 6.27
C ILE A 355 25.69 45.08 7.72
N THR A 356 25.60 46.37 8.04
CA THR A 356 25.30 46.82 9.40
C THR A 356 23.84 46.55 9.76
N ILE A 357 22.92 46.74 8.80
CA ILE A 357 21.52 46.35 8.95
C ILE A 357 21.41 44.82 9.13
N ASP A 358 22.17 44.07 8.33
CA ASP A 358 22.21 42.60 8.38
C ASP A 358 22.78 42.09 9.72
N ALA A 359 23.81 42.74 10.26
CA ALA A 359 24.34 42.43 11.59
C ALA A 359 23.27 42.53 12.69
N CYS A 360 22.37 43.51 12.59
CA CYS A 360 21.25 43.64 13.53
C CYS A 360 20.23 42.51 13.36
N LEU A 361 19.95 42.10 12.12
CA LEU A 361 19.09 40.96 11.84
C LEU A 361 19.70 39.65 12.37
N GLN A 362 20.99 39.43 12.12
CA GLN A 362 21.74 38.29 12.65
C GLN A 362 21.72 38.28 14.20
N ALA A 363 21.89 39.44 14.84
CA ALA A 363 21.93 39.54 16.31
C ALA A 363 20.59 39.13 16.94
N ALA A 364 19.47 39.49 16.30
CA ALA A 364 18.13 39.09 16.72
C ALA A 364 17.91 37.56 16.61
N ILE A 365 18.48 36.93 15.59
CA ILE A 365 18.42 35.46 15.43
C ILE A 365 19.17 34.78 16.57
N LEU A 366 20.38 35.26 16.86
CA LEU A 366 21.26 34.68 17.87
C LEU A 366 20.69 34.85 19.28
N SER A 367 20.00 35.97 19.55
CA SER A 367 19.33 36.23 20.83
C SER A 367 18.19 35.22 21.10
N ALA A 368 17.39 34.89 20.08
CA ALA A 368 16.29 33.91 20.20
C ALA A 368 16.77 32.50 20.61
N ALA A 369 18.05 32.19 20.39
CA ALA A 369 18.63 30.87 20.66
C ALA A 369 19.31 30.73 22.03
N ALA A 370 19.26 31.76 22.90
CA ALA A 370 19.73 31.75 24.30
C ALA A 370 21.14 31.14 24.53
N GLY A 371 22.03 31.24 23.54
CA GLY A 371 23.40 30.74 23.63
C GLY A 371 23.62 29.26 23.23
N THR A 372 22.63 28.55 22.69
CA THR A 372 22.79 27.16 22.22
C THR A 372 22.59 26.98 20.70
N PRO A 373 23.61 26.60 19.93
CA PRO A 373 23.47 26.32 18.49
C PRO A 373 22.77 24.98 18.18
N ASN A 374 22.65 24.07 19.16
CA ASN A 374 21.97 22.77 19.05
C ASN A 374 20.74 22.70 19.95
N ARG A 375 19.85 23.68 19.89
CA ARG A 375 18.54 23.53 20.53
C ARG A 375 17.76 22.51 19.69
N ASN A 376 17.91 21.21 20.02
CA ASN A 376 16.95 20.19 19.59
C ASN A 376 15.56 20.75 19.92
N GLY A 377 14.67 20.77 18.93
CA GLY A 377 13.39 21.47 19.01
C GLY A 377 12.72 21.25 20.35
N VAL A 378 12.24 22.33 20.96
CA VAL A 378 11.36 22.25 22.13
C VAL A 378 10.08 21.59 21.61
N PHE A 379 9.97 20.27 21.73
CA PHE A 379 8.71 19.58 21.47
C PHE A 379 7.81 19.84 22.67
N ASP A 380 6.65 20.44 22.44
CA ASP A 380 5.57 20.36 23.40
C ASP A 380 5.10 18.90 23.40
N VAL A 381 5.30 18.20 24.52
CA VAL A 381 4.83 16.82 24.67
C VAL A 381 3.46 16.85 25.33
N LEU A 382 2.48 16.27 24.66
CA LEU A 382 1.13 16.13 25.15
C LEU A 382 0.86 14.65 25.45
N ILE A 383 0.47 14.36 26.68
CA ILE A 383 0.07 13.02 27.11
C ILE A 383 -1.45 13.00 27.24
N ASP A 384 -2.13 12.32 26.32
CA ASP A 384 -3.59 12.20 26.36
C ASP A 384 -4.05 10.96 27.15
N THR A 385 -4.99 11.20 28.07
CA THR A 385 -5.64 10.18 28.90
C THR A 385 -7.15 10.19 28.70
N THR A 386 -7.80 9.12 29.11
CA THR A 386 -9.27 9.07 29.16
C THR A 386 -9.78 9.98 30.28
N ARG A 387 -11.05 10.41 30.21
CA ARG A 387 -11.68 11.30 31.22
C ARG A 387 -11.61 10.79 32.68
N LYS A 388 -11.46 9.48 32.88
CA LYS A 388 -11.38 8.84 34.21
C LYS A 388 -10.36 7.71 34.17
N PRO A 389 -9.05 8.03 34.12
CA PRO A 389 -8.02 7.00 34.07
C PRO A 389 -7.94 6.28 35.42
N SER A 390 -7.58 5.00 35.43
CA SER A 390 -7.25 4.33 36.69
C SER A 390 -6.07 4.99 37.41
N LEU A 391 -5.95 4.75 38.72
CA LEU A 391 -4.84 5.27 39.53
C LEU A 391 -3.47 4.86 38.95
N THR A 392 -3.37 3.70 38.31
CA THR A 392 -2.12 3.24 37.71
C THR A 392 -1.80 3.98 36.42
N VAL A 393 -2.79 4.22 35.55
CA VAL A 393 -2.62 5.03 34.33
C VAL A 393 -2.26 6.46 34.71
N GLN A 394 -2.91 7.04 35.72
CA GLN A 394 -2.54 8.37 36.22
C GLN A 394 -1.11 8.41 36.76
N LYS A 395 -0.71 7.43 37.58
CA LYS A 395 0.67 7.32 38.08
C LYS A 395 1.70 7.20 36.95
N LEU A 396 1.37 6.46 35.89
CA LEU A 396 2.24 6.35 34.72
C LEU A 396 2.33 7.67 33.97
N ALA A 397 1.22 8.37 33.76
CA ALA A 397 1.20 9.70 33.14
C ALA A 397 2.03 10.72 33.94
N ASP A 398 1.84 10.77 35.26
CA ASP A 398 2.60 11.65 36.16
C ASP A 398 4.10 11.31 36.16
N SER A 399 4.43 10.01 36.13
CA SER A 399 5.81 9.53 36.06
C SER A 399 6.46 9.85 34.72
N LEU A 400 5.72 9.71 33.61
CA LEU A 400 6.17 10.10 32.27
C LEU A 400 6.40 11.60 32.19
N GLU A 401 5.47 12.42 32.69
CA GLU A 401 5.64 13.87 32.75
C GLU A 401 6.92 14.25 33.52
N THR A 402 7.09 13.69 34.71
CA THR A 402 8.28 13.93 35.55
C THR A 402 9.55 13.47 34.85
N HIS A 403 9.53 12.29 34.24
CA HIS A 403 10.70 11.71 33.58
C HIS A 403 11.09 12.48 32.31
N LEU A 404 10.12 12.94 31.52
CA LEU A 404 10.36 13.77 30.33
C LEU A 404 10.91 15.15 30.71
N ARG A 405 10.36 15.79 31.75
CA ARG A 405 10.90 17.05 32.29
C ARG A 405 12.34 16.90 32.76
N ASN A 406 12.70 15.74 33.33
CA ASN A 406 14.07 15.43 33.75
C ASN A 406 15.02 15.15 32.56
N ASN A 407 14.50 14.85 31.36
CA ASN A 407 15.27 14.62 30.13
C ASN A 407 15.20 15.86 29.21
N ASP A 408 15.25 17.06 29.78
CA ASP A 408 15.31 18.36 29.08
C ASP A 408 14.10 18.73 28.18
N VAL A 409 12.95 18.07 28.35
CA VAL A 409 11.69 18.46 27.68
C VAL A 409 11.00 19.56 28.49
N GLN A 410 10.99 20.80 27.96
CA GLN A 410 10.56 21.97 28.72
C GLN A 410 9.04 22.12 28.89
N ALA A 411 8.25 21.61 27.93
CA ALA A 411 6.80 21.72 27.93
C ALA A 411 6.19 20.32 27.82
N VAL A 412 5.68 19.83 28.95
CA VAL A 412 4.93 18.57 29.02
C VAL A 412 3.60 18.84 29.69
N SER A 413 2.50 18.40 29.09
CA SER A 413 1.16 18.50 29.67
C SER A 413 0.44 17.16 29.59
N VAL A 414 -0.18 16.76 30.69
CA VAL A 414 -1.15 15.66 30.71
C VAL A 414 -2.53 16.26 30.52
N VAL A 415 -3.26 15.81 29.51
CA VAL A 415 -4.57 16.35 29.14
C VAL A 415 -5.59 15.24 28.91
N GLU A 416 -6.86 15.56 29.10
CA GLU A 416 -7.96 14.67 28.72
C GLU A 416 -8.12 14.66 27.20
N PHE A 417 -8.39 13.50 26.60
CA PHE A 417 -8.55 13.36 25.14
C PHE A 417 -9.59 14.32 24.55
N GLU A 418 -10.71 14.53 25.23
CA GLU A 418 -11.79 15.43 24.81
C GLU A 418 -11.36 16.91 24.76
N SER A 419 -10.32 17.28 25.52
CA SER A 419 -9.78 18.64 25.55
C SER A 419 -8.95 19.00 24.31
N LEU A 420 -8.64 18.00 23.47
CA LEU A 420 -7.93 18.19 22.19
C LEU A 420 -8.78 18.90 21.12
N SER A 421 -10.09 19.06 21.35
CA SER A 421 -11.01 19.81 20.48
C SER A 421 -10.62 21.29 20.31
N ASN A 422 -9.82 21.84 21.22
CA ASN A 422 -9.30 23.19 21.12
C ASN A 422 -8.08 23.23 20.18
N SER A 423 -8.24 23.79 18.99
CA SER A 423 -7.18 23.91 17.95
C SER A 423 -5.88 24.61 18.40
N SER A 424 -5.86 25.22 19.57
CA SER A 424 -4.66 25.80 20.20
C SER A 424 -3.78 24.79 20.94
N THR A 425 -4.25 23.56 21.17
CA THR A 425 -3.59 22.59 22.06
C THR A 425 -2.58 21.69 21.34
N ILE A 426 -2.76 21.42 20.05
CA ILE A 426 -1.89 20.55 19.24
C ILE A 426 -1.36 21.33 18.03
N THR A 427 -0.05 21.30 17.83
CA THR A 427 0.63 21.85 16.65
C THR A 427 1.41 20.76 15.91
N ARG A 428 2.00 21.09 14.76
CA ARG A 428 2.84 20.15 14.00
C ARG A 428 4.14 19.77 14.71
N GLU A 429 4.58 20.61 15.65
CA GLU A 429 5.74 20.39 16.52
C GLU A 429 5.37 19.68 17.83
N THR A 430 4.07 19.52 18.11
CA THR A 430 3.62 18.74 19.27
C THR A 430 3.88 17.26 19.04
N LEU A 431 4.44 16.61 20.06
CA LEU A 431 4.59 15.17 20.14
C LEU A 431 3.49 14.63 21.06
N VAL A 432 2.67 13.73 20.54
CA VAL A 432 1.55 13.17 21.31
C VAL A 432 1.91 11.76 21.80
N ILE A 433 1.68 11.51 23.10
CA ILE A 433 1.81 10.19 23.74
C ILE A 433 0.42 9.77 24.23
N SER A 434 -0.20 8.87 23.48
CA SER A 434 -1.55 8.39 23.77
C SER A 434 -1.55 7.19 24.70
N LEU A 435 -2.28 7.33 25.81
CA LEU A 435 -2.46 6.29 26.83
C LEU A 435 -3.89 5.70 26.80
N LEU A 436 -4.65 5.97 25.73
CA LEU A 436 -6.09 5.69 25.66
C LEU A 436 -6.45 4.19 25.67
N GLU A 437 -5.60 3.34 25.09
CA GLU A 437 -5.81 1.88 25.02
C GLU A 437 -4.88 1.09 25.97
N LEU A 438 -4.52 1.67 27.12
CA LEU A 438 -3.80 0.97 28.18
C LEU A 438 -4.69 -0.02 28.97
N GLU A 439 -5.96 0.31 29.15
CA GLU A 439 -6.89 -0.43 30.01
C GLU A 439 -8.26 -0.71 29.40
N ASN A 440 -8.77 0.20 28.56
CA ASN A 440 -10.11 0.10 27.96
C ASN A 440 -10.03 0.25 26.45
N GLU A 441 -10.96 -0.38 25.74
CA GLU A 441 -11.01 -0.39 24.28
C GLU A 441 -11.68 0.87 23.71
N LEU A 442 -10.88 1.73 23.08
CA LEU A 442 -11.38 2.92 22.40
C LEU A 442 -11.72 2.63 20.93
N LEU A 443 -10.83 1.95 20.20
CA LEU A 443 -10.96 1.81 18.74
C LEU A 443 -12.15 0.91 18.34
N GLY A 444 -12.45 -0.12 19.14
CA GLY A 444 -13.61 -0.98 18.93
C GLY A 444 -14.95 -0.25 19.10
N SER A 445 -14.99 0.76 19.98
CA SER A 445 -16.20 1.49 20.39
C SER A 445 -16.23 2.95 19.93
N LEU A 446 -15.33 3.33 19.00
CA LEU A 446 -15.02 4.71 18.63
C LEU A 446 -16.26 5.56 18.31
N SER A 447 -16.50 6.58 19.14
CA SER A 447 -17.59 7.56 18.91
C SER A 447 -17.23 8.53 17.78
N GLU A 448 -18.23 9.23 17.22
CA GLU A 448 -17.99 10.24 16.19
C GLU A 448 -17.12 11.40 16.71
N GLU A 449 -17.35 11.83 17.95
CA GLU A 449 -16.54 12.83 18.64
C GLU A 449 -15.09 12.38 18.76
N HIS A 450 -14.85 11.19 19.31
CA HIS A 450 -13.51 10.61 19.47
C HIS A 450 -12.79 10.37 18.14
N MET A 451 -13.53 9.99 17.09
CA MET A 451 -12.97 9.83 15.75
C MET A 451 -12.48 11.17 15.18
N ASN A 452 -13.23 12.25 15.36
CA ASN A 452 -12.83 13.58 14.89
C ASN A 452 -11.60 14.11 15.65
N LEU A 453 -11.50 13.83 16.94
CA LEU A 453 -10.31 14.15 17.74
C LEU A 453 -9.08 13.37 17.26
N LEU A 454 -9.23 12.06 17.02
CA LEU A 454 -8.16 11.24 16.49
C LEU A 454 -7.67 11.72 15.12
N ARG A 455 -8.58 12.09 14.21
CA ARG A 455 -8.23 12.71 12.93
C ARG A 455 -7.45 14.01 13.11
N THR A 456 -7.92 14.86 14.02
CA THR A 456 -7.26 16.14 14.31
C THR A 456 -5.83 15.90 14.77
N ALA A 457 -5.62 14.92 15.65
CA ALA A 457 -4.28 14.55 16.10
C ALA A 457 -3.43 14.02 14.93
N THR A 458 -3.91 13.01 14.19
CA THR A 458 -3.14 12.37 13.12
C THR A 458 -2.83 13.31 11.95
N ASP A 459 -3.76 14.20 11.59
CA ASP A 459 -3.58 15.17 10.48
C ASP A 459 -2.65 16.34 10.85
N THR A 460 -2.46 16.59 12.14
CA THR A 460 -1.71 17.77 12.63
C THR A 460 -0.28 17.41 13.03
N VAL A 461 -0.08 16.36 13.82
CA VAL A 461 1.23 16.06 14.43
C VAL A 461 2.16 15.35 13.46
N LYS A 462 3.47 15.52 13.64
CA LYS A 462 4.47 14.67 12.96
C LYS A 462 4.83 13.43 13.76
N ASN A 463 4.70 13.44 15.08
CA ASN A 463 5.13 12.36 15.94
C ASN A 463 4.00 11.96 16.89
N LEU A 464 3.59 10.70 16.81
CA LEU A 464 2.56 10.10 17.66
C LEU A 464 3.11 8.79 18.22
N LEU A 465 3.06 8.62 19.53
CA LEU A 465 3.33 7.36 20.21
C LEU A 465 2.04 6.86 20.87
N TRP A 466 1.60 5.68 20.49
CA TRP A 466 0.40 5.06 21.06
C TRP A 466 0.79 3.89 21.95
N VAL A 467 0.48 4.00 23.22
CA VAL A 467 0.83 3.01 24.24
C VAL A 467 -0.37 2.11 24.50
N THR A 468 -0.19 0.80 24.33
CA THR A 468 -1.26 -0.19 24.48
C THR A 468 -1.02 -1.14 25.63
N GLY A 469 -2.10 -1.64 26.24
CA GLY A 469 -2.08 -2.72 27.22
C GLY A 469 -2.27 -4.12 26.64
N ALA A 470 -2.03 -4.31 25.33
CA ALA A 470 -2.39 -5.51 24.58
C ALA A 470 -1.64 -6.79 25.00
N ASN A 471 -0.45 -6.69 25.58
CA ASN A 471 0.31 -7.80 26.16
C ASN A 471 0.61 -8.97 25.20
N MET A 472 0.97 -8.66 23.95
CA MET A 472 1.05 -9.63 22.85
C MET A 472 2.11 -10.73 23.03
N LEU A 473 3.12 -10.56 23.89
CA LEU A 473 4.13 -11.60 24.16
C LEU A 473 3.76 -12.56 25.32
N ALA A 474 2.75 -12.23 26.14
CA ALA A 474 2.33 -13.05 27.27
C ALA A 474 0.87 -13.51 27.13
N GLU A 475 -0.05 -12.87 27.85
CA GLU A 475 -1.49 -13.12 27.79
C GLU A 475 -2.14 -11.96 27.03
N PRO A 476 -2.34 -12.10 25.71
CA PRO A 476 -2.82 -11.00 24.87
C PRO A 476 -4.24 -10.58 25.27
N ASN A 477 -4.48 -9.27 25.37
CA ASN A 477 -5.81 -8.70 25.37
C ASN A 477 -6.13 -8.22 23.94
N PRO A 478 -6.97 -8.95 23.18
CA PRO A 478 -7.22 -8.62 21.79
C PRO A 478 -7.95 -7.29 21.62
N ASP A 479 -8.76 -6.86 22.59
CA ASP A 479 -9.54 -5.61 22.51
C ASP A 479 -8.66 -4.36 22.44
N LEU A 480 -7.40 -4.46 22.88
CA LEU A 480 -6.41 -3.38 22.86
C LEU A 480 -5.40 -3.53 21.69
N ALA A 481 -5.63 -4.47 20.77
CA ALA A 481 -4.69 -4.83 19.71
C ALA A 481 -5.06 -4.28 18.32
N MET A 482 -5.99 -3.32 18.23
CA MET A 482 -6.40 -2.70 16.96
C MET A 482 -5.41 -1.64 16.45
N ALA A 483 -4.71 -0.96 17.36
CA ALA A 483 -3.84 0.18 17.05
C ALA A 483 -2.74 -0.10 16.01
N PRO A 484 -2.06 -1.27 15.98
CA PRO A 484 -1.10 -1.58 14.92
C PRO A 484 -1.72 -1.59 13.52
N GLY A 485 -2.94 -2.11 13.38
CA GLY A 485 -3.64 -2.10 12.08
C GLY A 485 -4.02 -0.68 11.64
N LEU A 486 -4.45 0.15 12.59
CA LEU A 486 -4.72 1.58 12.38
C LEU A 486 -3.46 2.32 11.90
N SER A 487 -2.36 2.21 12.66
CA SER A 487 -1.14 2.97 12.40
C SER A 487 -0.52 2.64 11.04
N ARG A 488 -0.44 1.35 10.67
CA ARG A 488 0.09 0.90 9.37
C ARG A 488 -0.67 1.52 8.19
N SER A 489 -1.99 1.60 8.29
CA SER A 489 -2.83 2.18 7.24
C SER A 489 -2.67 3.70 7.16
N ILE A 490 -2.73 4.41 8.31
CA ILE A 490 -2.59 5.87 8.34
C ILE A 490 -1.20 6.33 7.88
N ILE A 491 -0.12 5.62 8.22
CA ILE A 491 1.24 5.95 7.75
C ILE A 491 1.31 5.90 6.21
N MET A 492 0.59 4.97 5.57
CA MET A 492 0.53 4.92 4.11
C MET A 492 -0.28 6.08 3.51
N GLU A 493 -1.31 6.57 4.20
CA GLU A 493 -2.07 7.76 3.81
C GLU A 493 -1.27 9.06 4.07
N GLN A 494 -0.45 9.07 5.12
CA GLN A 494 0.31 10.21 5.61
C GLN A 494 1.78 9.84 5.88
N PRO A 495 2.64 9.74 4.83
CA PRO A 495 4.03 9.30 5.00
C PRO A 495 4.89 10.18 5.92
N SER A 496 4.49 11.44 6.15
CA SER A 496 5.18 12.35 7.07
C SER A 496 4.85 12.11 8.54
N LEU A 497 3.82 11.33 8.86
CA LEU A 497 3.43 10.99 10.23
C LEU A 497 4.30 9.83 10.73
N ASN A 498 5.04 10.07 11.80
CA ASN A 498 5.77 9.07 12.55
C ASN A 498 4.88 8.50 13.67
N PHE A 499 4.04 7.52 13.31
CA PHE A 499 3.14 6.84 14.23
C PHE A 499 3.81 5.58 14.79
N ASN A 500 4.23 5.61 16.06
CA ASN A 500 4.85 4.51 16.78
C ASN A 500 3.87 3.84 17.73
N ILE A 501 3.96 2.51 17.88
CA ILE A 501 3.21 1.72 18.85
C ILE A 501 4.16 1.17 19.91
N LEU A 502 3.78 1.28 21.19
CA LEU A 502 4.45 0.62 22.30
C LEU A 502 3.45 -0.21 23.12
N ASP A 503 3.51 -1.53 23.01
CA ASP A 503 2.76 -2.43 23.89
C ASP A 503 3.52 -2.63 25.20
N VAL A 504 2.94 -2.24 26.33
CA VAL A 504 3.54 -2.36 27.67
C VAL A 504 2.96 -3.50 28.50
N GLY A 505 1.96 -4.20 27.97
CA GLY A 505 1.21 -5.21 28.70
C GLY A 505 0.24 -4.61 29.73
N PRO A 506 -0.36 -5.45 30.61
CA PRO A 506 -1.41 -5.00 31.50
C PRO A 506 -0.88 -4.00 32.53
N VAL A 507 -1.61 -2.90 32.70
CA VAL A 507 -1.32 -1.90 33.74
C VAL A 507 -1.73 -2.37 35.13
N VAL A 508 -2.63 -3.36 35.23
CA VAL A 508 -3.06 -3.92 36.51
C VAL A 508 -1.89 -4.65 37.18
N GLY A 509 -1.50 -4.21 38.38
CA GLY A 509 -0.36 -4.77 39.12
C GLY A 509 1.01 -4.24 38.68
N MET A 510 1.06 -3.21 37.81
CA MET A 510 2.30 -2.61 37.36
C MET A 510 3.03 -1.91 38.53
N GLY A 511 4.16 -2.49 38.96
CA GLY A 511 4.99 -1.94 40.04
C GLY A 511 5.85 -0.75 39.59
N GLN A 512 6.39 0.00 40.56
CA GLN A 512 7.19 1.21 40.32
C GLN A 512 8.38 0.98 39.36
N ALA A 513 9.04 -0.18 39.46
CA ALA A 513 10.16 -0.52 38.58
C ALA A 513 9.73 -0.71 37.11
N SER A 514 8.51 -1.20 36.87
CA SER A 514 7.97 -1.37 35.52
C SER A 514 7.59 -0.02 34.92
N ILE A 515 6.98 0.88 35.71
CA ILE A 515 6.68 2.26 35.30
C ILE A 515 7.97 3.00 34.90
N ALA A 516 9.01 2.92 35.71
CA ALA A 516 10.30 3.53 35.40
C ALA A 516 10.89 2.99 34.09
N THR A 517 10.83 1.67 33.89
CA THR A 517 11.28 1.03 32.64
C THR A 517 10.47 1.51 31.43
N THR A 518 9.15 1.64 31.58
CA THR A 518 8.29 2.18 30.51
C THR A 518 8.67 3.61 30.17
N CYS A 519 8.94 4.46 31.16
CA CYS A 519 9.39 5.83 30.92
C CYS A 519 10.71 5.88 30.13
N ASP A 520 11.69 5.06 30.53
CA ASP A 520 12.98 4.94 29.83
C ASP A 520 12.77 4.49 28.36
N ASN A 521 11.88 3.50 28.15
CA ASN A 521 11.59 2.99 26.81
C ASN A 521 10.86 4.00 25.93
N VAL A 522 9.92 4.77 26.49
CA VAL A 522 9.26 5.89 25.78
C VAL A 522 10.30 6.90 25.31
N VAL A 523 11.22 7.32 26.18
CA VAL A 523 12.28 8.26 25.81
C VAL A 523 13.19 7.68 24.71
N ARG A 524 13.57 6.40 24.83
CA ARG A 524 14.36 5.69 23.81
C ARG A 524 13.66 5.58 22.47
N ILE A 525 12.33 5.48 22.46
CA ILE A 525 11.55 5.41 21.22
C ILE A 525 11.46 6.76 20.55
N MET A 526 11.24 7.82 21.32
CA MET A 526 10.97 9.14 20.77
C MET A 526 12.22 9.96 20.45
N PHE A 527 13.29 9.84 21.23
CA PHE A 527 14.41 10.80 21.19
C PHE A 527 15.76 10.18 20.84
N ALA A 528 15.90 8.85 20.81
CA ALA A 528 17.18 8.24 20.47
C ALA A 528 17.44 8.36 18.95
N PRO A 529 18.65 8.79 18.52
CA PRO A 529 19.04 8.67 17.12
C PRO A 529 19.15 7.20 16.74
N ARG A 530 18.32 6.75 15.80
CA ARG A 530 18.22 5.33 15.40
C ARG A 530 18.80 5.12 14.01
N ALA A 531 19.56 4.04 13.86
CA ALA A 531 20.03 3.56 12.55
C ALA A 531 18.92 2.85 11.76
N ILE A 532 17.87 2.35 12.43
CA ILE A 532 16.77 1.55 11.87
C ILE A 532 15.43 2.17 12.31
N ASN A 533 14.49 2.30 11.37
CA ASN A 533 13.26 3.07 11.54
C ASN A 533 12.04 2.22 11.98
N ASP A 534 12.21 1.36 13.00
CA ASP A 534 11.12 0.54 13.54
C ASP A 534 9.97 1.39 14.11
N LYS A 535 8.73 0.92 13.93
CA LYS A 535 7.48 1.61 14.34
C LYS A 535 6.69 0.87 15.41
N GLU A 536 6.97 -0.41 15.64
CA GLU A 536 6.21 -1.25 16.55
C GLU A 536 7.12 -1.90 17.58
N PHE A 537 6.80 -1.66 18.84
CA PHE A 537 7.59 -2.08 19.97
C PHE A 537 6.72 -2.83 20.98
N ILE A 538 7.28 -3.88 21.59
CA ILE A 538 6.65 -4.59 22.70
C ILE A 538 7.62 -4.63 23.86
N GLN A 539 7.20 -4.15 25.03
CA GLN A 539 7.93 -4.28 26.28
C GLN A 539 7.53 -5.58 26.97
N HIS A 540 8.52 -6.45 27.23
CA HIS A 540 8.30 -7.67 27.99
C HIS A 540 9.54 -7.99 28.83
N ASN A 541 9.36 -8.39 30.10
CA ASN A 541 10.47 -8.63 31.04
C ASN A 541 11.53 -7.52 31.08
N ARG A 542 11.10 -6.25 31.01
CA ARG A 542 11.93 -5.03 30.95
C ARG A 542 12.81 -4.87 29.71
N LEU A 543 12.67 -5.75 28.71
CA LEU A 543 13.32 -5.63 27.42
C LEU A 543 12.35 -5.05 26.40
N LEU A 544 12.90 -4.38 25.38
CA LEU A 544 12.16 -3.86 24.25
C LEU A 544 12.35 -4.80 23.05
N TYR A 545 11.25 -5.34 22.54
CA TYR A 545 11.19 -6.23 21.39
C TYR A 545 10.63 -5.50 20.18
N ILE A 546 11.01 -5.96 18.99
CA ILE A 546 10.54 -5.48 17.69
C ILE A 546 9.92 -6.65 16.91
N SER A 547 8.94 -6.34 16.08
CA SER A 547 8.24 -7.34 15.26
C SER A 547 9.02 -7.62 13.96
N ARG A 548 9.11 -8.88 13.56
CA ARG A 548 9.66 -9.31 12.26
C ARG A 548 8.79 -10.41 11.66
N LEU A 549 8.64 -10.40 10.34
CA LEU A 549 7.94 -11.42 9.55
C LEU A 549 8.95 -12.50 9.15
N GLY A 550 8.56 -13.76 9.33
CA GLY A 550 9.36 -14.92 8.95
C GLY A 550 8.51 -15.95 8.19
N SER A 551 9.14 -16.69 7.28
CA SER A 551 8.47 -17.79 6.57
C SER A 551 8.41 -19.06 7.43
N ASP A 552 7.25 -19.71 7.46
CA ASP A 552 7.16 -21.10 7.91
C ASP A 552 7.56 -22.05 6.78
N PHE A 553 8.81 -22.50 6.81
CA PHE A 553 9.37 -23.38 5.79
C PHE A 553 8.62 -24.71 5.64
N SER A 554 8.08 -25.25 6.74
CA SER A 554 7.44 -26.55 6.76
C SER A 554 6.07 -26.51 6.09
N THR A 555 5.24 -25.54 6.49
CA THR A 555 3.91 -25.30 5.90
C THR A 555 4.04 -24.88 4.43
N ASN A 556 4.99 -24.00 4.11
CA ASN A 556 5.23 -23.56 2.73
C ASN A 556 5.74 -24.69 1.82
N ALA A 557 6.58 -25.61 2.33
CA ALA A 557 7.00 -26.78 1.56
C ALA A 557 5.82 -27.74 1.30
N LEU A 558 4.95 -27.96 2.28
CA LEU A 558 3.75 -28.78 2.11
C LEU A 558 2.79 -28.16 1.08
N PHE A 559 2.54 -26.86 1.19
CA PHE A 559 1.70 -26.12 0.24
C PHE A 559 2.23 -26.22 -1.20
N ARG A 560 3.53 -25.97 -1.42
CA ARG A 560 4.17 -26.10 -2.75
C ARG A 560 4.12 -27.51 -3.32
N ARG A 561 4.24 -28.54 -2.48
CA ARG A 561 4.09 -29.95 -2.92
C ARG A 561 2.67 -30.26 -3.34
N ARG A 562 1.65 -29.80 -2.60
CA ARG A 562 0.24 -30.00 -2.96
C ARG A 562 -0.15 -29.27 -4.25
N LEU A 563 0.50 -28.14 -4.55
CA LEU A 563 0.39 -27.43 -5.84
C LEU A 563 1.20 -28.05 -6.98
N GLY A 564 1.97 -29.12 -6.73
CA GLY A 564 2.85 -29.73 -7.74
C GLY A 564 4.02 -28.84 -8.18
N MET A 565 4.39 -27.82 -7.38
CA MET A 565 5.44 -26.85 -7.70
C MET A 565 6.86 -27.33 -7.37
N GLU A 566 7.02 -28.24 -6.41
CA GLU A 566 8.27 -28.99 -6.15
C GLU A 566 8.09 -30.44 -6.61
N GLN A 567 9.17 -31.23 -6.79
CA GLN A 567 9.09 -32.67 -7.16
C GLN A 567 8.22 -33.43 -6.15
N GLY A 568 6.91 -33.45 -6.40
CA GLY A 568 5.85 -33.82 -5.47
C GLY A 568 5.36 -35.24 -5.64
N PHE A 569 5.89 -35.97 -6.63
CA PHE A 569 5.61 -37.38 -6.81
C PHE A 569 6.47 -38.19 -5.85
N GLN A 570 5.80 -38.89 -4.94
CA GLN A 570 6.41 -39.96 -4.19
C GLN A 570 6.35 -41.24 -5.01
N GLN A 571 7.48 -41.93 -5.12
CA GLN A 571 7.48 -43.30 -5.62
C GLN A 571 7.14 -44.23 -4.47
N THR A 572 6.05 -44.96 -4.60
CA THR A 572 5.61 -45.96 -3.62
C THR A 572 5.12 -47.20 -4.34
N THR A 573 4.99 -48.30 -3.61
CA THR A 573 4.41 -49.53 -4.13
C THR A 573 2.89 -49.40 -4.20
N LEU A 574 2.26 -50.04 -5.18
CA LEU A 574 0.80 -50.04 -5.32
C LEU A 574 0.09 -50.47 -4.02
N GLY A 575 0.61 -51.47 -3.31
CA GLY A 575 0.06 -51.95 -2.04
C GLY A 575 0.16 -50.96 -0.87
N SER A 576 1.01 -49.94 -0.97
CA SER A 576 1.22 -48.90 0.04
C SER A 576 0.64 -47.52 -0.35
N ALA A 577 0.12 -47.37 -1.57
CA ALA A 577 -0.42 -46.11 -2.06
C ALA A 577 -1.72 -45.67 -1.37
N GLY A 578 -2.45 -46.59 -0.74
CA GLY A 578 -3.74 -46.32 -0.12
C GLY A 578 -4.83 -45.97 -1.14
N ASN A 579 -5.81 -45.15 -0.75
CA ASN A 579 -6.87 -44.68 -1.65
C ASN A 579 -6.29 -43.69 -2.66
N ALA A 580 -6.07 -44.12 -3.90
CA ALA A 580 -5.49 -43.27 -4.95
C ALA A 580 -6.16 -43.50 -6.31
N ARG A 581 -6.27 -42.43 -7.11
CA ARG A 581 -6.88 -42.43 -8.44
C ARG A 581 -5.90 -41.94 -9.48
N LEU A 582 -5.88 -42.59 -10.65
CA LEU A 582 -5.07 -42.12 -11.78
C LEU A 582 -5.60 -40.78 -12.30
N GLU A 583 -4.71 -39.80 -12.42
CA GLU A 583 -4.95 -38.47 -13.02
C GLU A 583 -3.94 -38.18 -14.14
N VAL A 584 -4.33 -37.26 -15.01
CA VAL A 584 -3.49 -36.74 -16.11
C VAL A 584 -2.98 -35.36 -15.69
N GLY A 585 -1.67 -35.20 -15.51
CA GLY A 585 -1.10 -33.90 -15.15
C GLY A 585 -1.16 -32.89 -16.29
N GLN A 586 -0.61 -33.24 -17.45
CA GLN A 586 -0.64 -32.41 -18.65
C GLN A 586 -1.27 -33.21 -19.81
N PRO A 587 -2.50 -32.86 -20.22
CA PRO A 587 -3.13 -33.49 -21.37
C PRO A 587 -2.22 -33.48 -22.61
N GLY A 588 -2.10 -34.62 -23.28
CA GLY A 588 -1.21 -34.80 -24.44
C GLY A 588 0.20 -35.29 -24.11
N ILE A 589 0.64 -35.25 -22.84
CA ILE A 589 1.95 -35.77 -22.41
C ILE A 589 1.75 -37.03 -21.56
N THR A 590 2.05 -38.21 -22.12
CA THR A 590 1.80 -39.49 -21.44
C THR A 590 2.57 -39.66 -20.14
N ASP A 591 3.76 -39.05 -20.03
CA ASP A 591 4.59 -39.17 -18.82
C ASP A 591 4.14 -38.31 -17.64
N SER A 592 3.12 -37.47 -17.88
CA SER A 592 2.46 -36.66 -16.86
C SER A 592 1.39 -37.43 -16.06
N LEU A 593 1.18 -38.73 -16.35
CA LEU A 593 0.27 -39.58 -15.60
C LEU A 593 0.80 -39.85 -14.18
N TYR A 594 -0.07 -39.75 -13.19
CA TYR A 594 0.23 -40.04 -11.78
C TYR A 594 -1.02 -40.48 -11.02
N PHE A 595 -0.86 -41.03 -9.83
CA PHE A 595 -1.95 -41.37 -8.92
C PHE A 595 -2.15 -40.27 -7.88
N GLN A 596 -3.28 -39.59 -7.89
CA GLN A 596 -3.68 -38.65 -6.84
C GLN A 596 -4.21 -39.43 -5.65
N GLN A 597 -3.54 -39.33 -4.50
CA GLN A 597 -4.06 -39.90 -3.25
C GLN A 597 -5.26 -39.07 -2.77
N HIS A 598 -6.28 -39.74 -2.26
CA HIS A 598 -7.44 -39.14 -1.63
C HIS A 598 -7.47 -39.51 -0.14
N PRO A 599 -8.03 -38.65 0.73
CA PRO A 599 -8.24 -39.03 2.11
C PRO A 599 -9.07 -40.32 2.19
N ALA A 600 -8.75 -41.23 3.11
CA ALA A 600 -9.62 -42.37 3.39
C ALA A 600 -10.96 -41.82 3.88
N GLU A 601 -12.09 -42.20 3.28
CA GLU A 601 -13.38 -41.85 3.86
C GLU A 601 -13.42 -42.32 5.33
N LEU A 602 -14.20 -41.66 6.20
CA LEU A 602 -14.35 -42.06 7.61
C LEU A 602 -14.91 -43.50 7.81
N SER A 603 -15.19 -44.23 6.73
CA SER A 603 -15.51 -45.66 6.76
C SER A 603 -14.27 -46.55 6.65
N GLU A 604 -14.37 -47.76 7.20
CA GLU A 604 -13.31 -48.76 7.34
C GLU A 604 -12.25 -48.77 6.22
N SER A 605 -10.98 -48.81 6.63
CA SER A 605 -9.84 -48.88 5.71
C SER A 605 -9.98 -50.08 4.78
N LEU A 606 -9.96 -49.84 3.47
CA LEU A 606 -9.93 -50.90 2.47
C LEU A 606 -8.71 -51.82 2.69
N PRO A 607 -8.84 -53.15 2.52
CA PRO A 607 -7.70 -54.05 2.48
C PRO A 607 -6.70 -53.64 1.39
N LYS A 608 -5.41 -53.95 1.59
CA LYS A 608 -4.34 -53.60 0.63
C LYS A 608 -4.63 -54.20 -0.76
N GLY A 609 -4.55 -53.37 -1.80
CA GLY A 609 -4.79 -53.77 -3.19
C GLY A 609 -6.25 -53.72 -3.65
N TYR A 610 -7.18 -53.27 -2.80
CA TYR A 610 -8.60 -53.13 -3.14
C TYR A 610 -8.97 -51.66 -3.38
N ILE A 611 -9.92 -51.45 -4.29
CA ILE A 611 -10.49 -50.14 -4.61
C ILE A 611 -11.94 -50.07 -4.13
N ASP A 612 -12.38 -48.90 -3.66
CA ASP A 612 -13.79 -48.63 -3.45
C ASP A 612 -14.44 -48.23 -4.78
N VAL A 613 -15.60 -48.80 -5.07
CA VAL A 613 -16.33 -48.60 -6.31
C VAL A 613 -17.76 -48.23 -5.98
N LYS A 614 -18.14 -47.00 -6.32
CA LYS A 614 -19.54 -46.57 -6.22
C LYS A 614 -20.40 -47.50 -7.07
N THR A 615 -21.24 -48.31 -6.41
CA THR A 615 -22.04 -49.35 -7.04
C THR A 615 -23.19 -48.75 -7.86
N GLN A 616 -22.91 -48.41 -9.12
CA GLN A 616 -23.93 -48.01 -10.09
C GLN A 616 -24.31 -49.15 -11.04
N ALA A 617 -23.34 -49.96 -11.46
CA ALA A 617 -23.53 -51.14 -12.31
C ALA A 617 -22.43 -52.17 -12.00
N ALA A 618 -22.68 -53.09 -11.06
CA ALA A 618 -21.71 -54.10 -10.65
C ALA A 618 -22.26 -55.52 -10.87
N HIS A 619 -21.39 -56.43 -11.33
CA HIS A 619 -21.71 -57.84 -11.49
C HIS A 619 -20.67 -58.70 -10.75
N ARG A 620 -21.15 -59.75 -10.09
CA ARG A 620 -20.28 -60.67 -9.36
C ARG A 620 -19.48 -61.55 -10.33
N LEU A 621 -18.17 -61.59 -10.12
CA LEU A 621 -17.26 -62.56 -10.75
C LEU A 621 -17.52 -63.96 -10.19
N LEU A 622 -17.54 -64.96 -11.07
CA LEU A 622 -17.59 -66.37 -10.70
C LEU A 622 -16.18 -66.91 -10.39
N PRO A 623 -16.05 -67.95 -9.56
CA PRO A 623 -14.78 -68.60 -9.31
C PRO A 623 -14.12 -69.07 -10.62
N GLY A 624 -12.84 -68.71 -10.83
CA GLY A 624 -12.06 -69.09 -12.00
C GLY A 624 -12.24 -68.19 -13.23
N GLU A 625 -13.06 -67.14 -13.17
CA GLU A 625 -13.12 -66.13 -14.23
C GLU A 625 -11.86 -65.25 -14.23
N ASP A 626 -11.23 -65.10 -15.40
CA ASP A 626 -10.09 -64.21 -15.59
C ASP A 626 -10.53 -62.74 -15.52
N THR A 627 -10.00 -62.02 -14.53
CA THR A 627 -10.24 -60.58 -14.28
C THR A 627 -9.91 -59.73 -15.49
N LYS A 628 -8.85 -60.09 -16.23
CA LYS A 628 -8.36 -59.38 -17.42
C LYS A 628 -9.37 -59.45 -18.54
N VAL A 629 -9.93 -60.64 -18.77
CA VAL A 629 -10.98 -60.83 -19.77
C VAL A 629 -12.24 -60.07 -19.38
N MET A 630 -12.69 -60.21 -18.13
CA MET A 630 -13.92 -59.60 -17.64
C MET A 630 -13.90 -58.07 -17.74
N ALA A 631 -12.74 -57.44 -17.55
CA ALA A 631 -12.57 -56.00 -17.70
C ALA A 631 -12.78 -55.50 -19.15
N THR A 632 -12.64 -56.36 -20.17
CA THR A 632 -12.75 -55.95 -21.59
C THR A 632 -14.18 -55.97 -22.14
N LEU A 633 -15.09 -56.71 -21.51
CA LEU A 633 -16.40 -57.01 -22.09
C LEU A 633 -17.40 -55.84 -22.03
N PRO A 634 -17.65 -55.18 -20.87
CA PRO A 634 -18.82 -54.33 -20.70
C PRO A 634 -18.92 -53.16 -21.69
N VAL A 635 -17.81 -52.45 -21.92
CA VAL A 635 -17.82 -51.23 -22.76
C VAL A 635 -17.94 -51.58 -24.25
N ALA A 636 -17.08 -52.49 -24.75
CA ALA A 636 -17.03 -52.81 -26.17
C ALA A 636 -18.28 -53.57 -26.63
N TRP A 637 -18.67 -54.61 -25.90
CA TRP A 637 -19.86 -55.40 -26.23
C TRP A 637 -21.15 -54.67 -25.89
N GLY A 638 -21.18 -53.87 -24.81
CA GLY A 638 -22.35 -53.06 -24.47
C GLY A 638 -22.68 -52.05 -25.56
N ALA A 639 -21.66 -51.37 -26.10
CA ALA A 639 -21.84 -50.47 -27.24
C ALA A 639 -22.24 -51.23 -28.51
N ALA A 640 -21.64 -52.40 -28.78
CA ALA A 640 -21.94 -53.19 -29.96
C ALA A 640 -23.38 -53.73 -29.94
N LEU A 641 -23.84 -54.26 -28.80
CA LEU A 641 -25.19 -54.78 -28.64
C LEU A 641 -26.23 -53.66 -28.79
N TYR A 642 -25.98 -52.50 -28.17
CA TYR A 642 -26.87 -51.34 -28.31
C TYR A 642 -26.91 -50.83 -29.76
N ALA A 643 -25.75 -50.70 -30.41
CA ALA A 643 -25.67 -50.27 -31.81
C ALA A 643 -26.43 -51.21 -32.76
N VAL A 644 -26.17 -52.52 -32.68
CA VAL A 644 -26.72 -53.51 -33.61
C VAL A 644 -28.21 -53.76 -33.35
N ARG A 645 -28.61 -53.90 -32.09
CA ARG A 645 -29.98 -54.30 -31.73
C ARG A 645 -30.92 -53.12 -31.54
N GLU A 646 -30.53 -52.14 -30.75
CA GLU A 646 -31.43 -51.07 -30.30
C GLU A 646 -31.43 -49.85 -31.22
N ARG A 647 -30.37 -49.65 -32.03
CA ARG A 647 -30.24 -48.50 -32.95
C ARG A 647 -30.38 -48.91 -34.41
N ALA A 648 -29.65 -49.93 -34.85
CA ALA A 648 -29.69 -50.42 -36.23
C ALA A 648 -30.84 -51.40 -36.49
N TYR A 649 -31.35 -52.10 -35.47
CA TYR A 649 -32.32 -53.18 -35.66
C TYR A 649 -31.91 -54.17 -36.77
N LEU A 650 -30.64 -54.56 -36.78
CA LEU A 650 -30.03 -55.35 -37.85
C LEU A 650 -30.73 -56.69 -38.02
N ARG A 651 -31.00 -57.08 -39.28
CA ARG A 651 -31.72 -58.31 -39.65
C ARG A 651 -30.82 -59.29 -40.41
N ALA A 652 -31.21 -60.56 -40.38
CA ALA A 652 -30.58 -61.59 -41.20
C ALA A 652 -30.69 -61.22 -42.69
N GLY A 653 -29.60 -61.38 -43.44
CA GLY A 653 -29.52 -61.05 -44.86
C GLY A 653 -29.27 -59.57 -45.19
N GLU A 654 -29.24 -58.66 -44.20
CA GLU A 654 -28.85 -57.27 -44.45
C GLU A 654 -27.33 -57.12 -44.55
N THR A 655 -26.88 -56.11 -45.30
CA THR A 655 -25.48 -55.71 -45.41
C THR A 655 -25.11 -54.66 -44.35
N VAL A 656 -23.98 -54.83 -43.68
CA VAL A 656 -23.50 -53.88 -42.66
C VAL A 656 -22.04 -53.48 -42.90
N LEU A 657 -21.78 -52.17 -42.95
CA LEU A 657 -20.44 -51.60 -42.97
C LEU A 657 -19.98 -51.25 -41.55
N VAL A 658 -18.94 -51.92 -41.07
CA VAL A 658 -18.35 -51.70 -39.74
C VAL A 658 -16.99 -51.03 -39.88
N HIS A 659 -16.87 -49.77 -39.47
CA HIS A 659 -15.56 -49.11 -39.48
C HIS A 659 -14.64 -49.60 -38.35
N SER A 660 -13.33 -49.66 -38.62
CA SER A 660 -12.31 -50.10 -37.66
C SER A 660 -12.53 -51.52 -37.10
N GLY A 661 -12.84 -52.49 -37.96
CA GLY A 661 -13.29 -53.84 -37.57
C GLY A 661 -12.36 -54.62 -36.65
N ALA A 662 -11.04 -54.39 -36.73
CA ALA A 662 -10.04 -55.08 -35.90
C ALA A 662 -9.90 -54.53 -34.46
N GLY A 663 -10.63 -53.45 -34.12
CA GLY A 663 -10.74 -52.94 -32.75
C GLY A 663 -11.73 -53.75 -31.91
N ALA A 664 -11.64 -53.66 -30.58
CA ALA A 664 -12.53 -54.41 -29.67
C ALA A 664 -14.04 -54.22 -29.95
N PHE A 665 -14.46 -52.97 -30.21
CA PHE A 665 -15.84 -52.65 -30.57
C PHE A 665 -16.21 -53.21 -31.95
N GLY A 666 -15.42 -52.94 -32.98
CA GLY A 666 -15.67 -53.43 -34.34
C GLY A 666 -15.75 -54.96 -34.39
N SER A 667 -14.86 -55.66 -33.69
CA SER A 667 -14.87 -57.13 -33.63
C SER A 667 -16.11 -57.67 -32.92
N ALA A 668 -16.60 -56.99 -31.87
CA ALA A 668 -17.86 -57.35 -31.22
C ALA A 668 -19.06 -57.14 -32.15
N VAL A 669 -19.13 -56.02 -32.87
CA VAL A 669 -20.16 -55.74 -33.87
C VAL A 669 -20.16 -56.78 -34.98
N ILE A 670 -18.99 -57.08 -35.56
CA ILE A 670 -18.84 -58.09 -36.62
C ILE A 670 -19.36 -59.45 -36.14
N ARG A 671 -19.00 -59.87 -34.92
CA ARG A 671 -19.44 -61.15 -34.38
C ARG A 671 -20.96 -61.20 -34.18
N LEU A 672 -21.56 -60.13 -33.69
CA LEU A 672 -23.02 -60.02 -33.54
C LEU A 672 -23.73 -60.05 -34.90
N ALA A 673 -23.21 -59.32 -35.89
CA ALA A 673 -23.74 -59.30 -37.25
C ALA A 673 -23.68 -60.69 -37.90
N GLN A 674 -22.56 -61.40 -37.78
CA GLN A 674 -22.41 -62.79 -38.24
C GLN A 674 -23.38 -63.75 -37.54
N GLN A 675 -23.61 -63.59 -36.23
CA GLN A 675 -24.59 -64.39 -35.49
C GLN A 675 -26.03 -64.15 -35.93
N ILE A 676 -26.36 -62.92 -36.34
CA ILE A 676 -27.67 -62.55 -36.90
C ILE A 676 -27.81 -63.08 -38.34
N GLY A 677 -26.70 -63.36 -39.03
CA GLY A 677 -26.70 -63.76 -40.44
C GLY A 677 -26.69 -62.57 -41.40
N ALA A 678 -26.16 -61.42 -40.96
CA ALA A 678 -25.92 -60.25 -41.81
C ALA A 678 -24.61 -60.40 -42.59
N GLU A 679 -24.56 -59.81 -43.78
CA GLU A 679 -23.36 -59.74 -44.62
C GLU A 679 -22.48 -58.56 -44.18
N VAL A 680 -21.23 -58.84 -43.83
CA VAL A 680 -20.35 -57.86 -43.19
C VAL A 680 -19.33 -57.31 -44.19
N TYR A 681 -19.29 -55.99 -44.29
CA TYR A 681 -18.21 -55.21 -44.88
C TYR A 681 -17.46 -54.45 -43.78
N THR A 682 -16.16 -54.28 -43.91
CA THR A 682 -15.38 -53.57 -42.89
C THR A 682 -14.22 -52.78 -43.49
N THR A 683 -13.68 -51.85 -42.71
CA THR A 683 -12.51 -51.07 -43.08
C THR A 683 -11.37 -51.29 -42.10
N VAL A 684 -10.14 -51.24 -42.62
CA VAL A 684 -8.93 -51.44 -41.84
C VAL A 684 -7.79 -50.55 -42.33
N GLY A 685 -6.96 -50.07 -41.41
CA GLY A 685 -5.85 -49.17 -41.72
C GLY A 685 -4.46 -49.82 -41.72
N ALA A 686 -4.30 -51.11 -41.40
CA ALA A 686 -2.97 -51.74 -41.27
C ALA A 686 -3.00 -53.22 -41.68
N ARG A 687 -1.89 -53.71 -42.27
CA ARG A 687 -1.79 -55.09 -42.78
C ARG A 687 -2.04 -56.15 -41.71
N LYS A 688 -1.43 -56.01 -40.52
CA LYS A 688 -1.61 -56.95 -39.42
C LYS A 688 -3.06 -57.05 -38.94
N ARG A 689 -3.79 -55.93 -38.96
CA ARG A 689 -5.22 -55.88 -38.62
C ARG A 689 -6.09 -56.55 -39.69
N ARG A 690 -5.70 -56.44 -40.97
CA ARG A 690 -6.37 -57.12 -42.09
C ARG A 690 -6.23 -58.64 -41.97
N GLU A 691 -5.02 -59.12 -41.69
CA GLU A 691 -4.77 -60.55 -41.47
C GLU A 691 -5.62 -61.13 -40.33
N PHE A 692 -5.80 -60.36 -39.24
CA PHE A 692 -6.70 -60.74 -38.14
C PHE A 692 -8.16 -60.88 -38.58
N LEU A 693 -8.68 -59.93 -39.38
CA LEU A 693 -10.06 -59.97 -39.88
C LEU A 693 -10.31 -61.18 -40.79
N ILE A 694 -9.34 -61.55 -41.61
CA ILE A 694 -9.45 -62.71 -42.50
C ILE A 694 -9.36 -64.01 -41.70
N LYS A 695 -8.30 -64.17 -40.91
CA LYS A 695 -7.97 -65.46 -40.26
C LYS A 695 -8.83 -65.77 -39.03
N GLU A 696 -9.08 -64.77 -38.19
CA GLU A 696 -9.74 -64.96 -36.88
C GLU A 696 -11.23 -64.61 -36.90
N MET A 697 -11.62 -63.65 -37.76
CA MET A 697 -13.01 -63.21 -37.89
C MET A 697 -13.71 -63.78 -39.12
N GLY A 698 -12.99 -64.44 -40.05
CA GLY A 698 -13.56 -65.09 -41.21
C GLY A 698 -14.22 -64.13 -42.21
N ILE A 699 -13.73 -62.88 -42.30
CA ILE A 699 -14.24 -61.91 -43.26
C ILE A 699 -13.57 -62.14 -44.62
N PRO A 700 -14.35 -62.26 -45.71
CA PRO A 700 -13.81 -62.38 -47.07
C PRO A 700 -12.86 -61.23 -47.41
N GLU A 701 -11.84 -61.52 -48.22
CA GLU A 701 -10.79 -60.56 -48.51
C GLU A 701 -11.30 -59.33 -49.30
N ASP A 702 -12.28 -59.57 -50.17
CA ASP A 702 -13.03 -58.60 -50.97
C ASP A 702 -14.06 -57.78 -50.16
N HIS A 703 -14.28 -58.13 -48.88
CA HIS A 703 -15.14 -57.39 -47.96
C HIS A 703 -14.37 -56.46 -47.02
N ILE A 704 -13.05 -56.29 -47.23
CA ILE A 704 -12.17 -55.50 -46.35
C ILE A 704 -11.50 -54.36 -47.13
N PHE A 705 -11.88 -53.12 -46.80
CA PHE A 705 -11.46 -51.90 -47.50
C PHE A 705 -10.52 -51.00 -46.66
N CYS A 706 -9.96 -49.96 -47.28
CA CYS A 706 -9.09 -48.98 -46.61
C CYS A 706 -9.90 -48.12 -45.61
N SER A 707 -9.34 -47.82 -44.44
CA SER A 707 -9.97 -46.92 -43.44
C SER A 707 -9.29 -45.56 -43.30
N ARG A 708 -8.34 -45.22 -44.19
CA ARG A 708 -7.49 -44.01 -44.07
C ARG A 708 -7.82 -42.93 -45.08
N ASP A 709 -8.60 -43.27 -46.09
CA ASP A 709 -9.02 -42.41 -47.19
C ASP A 709 -10.45 -42.80 -47.59
N GLU A 710 -11.05 -42.05 -48.51
CA GLU A 710 -12.42 -42.25 -48.96
C GLU A 710 -12.57 -43.37 -50.00
N SER A 711 -11.50 -44.12 -50.34
CA SER A 711 -11.57 -45.13 -51.42
C SER A 711 -12.62 -46.20 -51.17
N PHE A 712 -12.89 -46.49 -49.89
CA PHE A 712 -13.90 -47.48 -49.49
C PHE A 712 -15.30 -47.12 -49.98
N GLU A 713 -15.62 -45.86 -50.27
CA GLU A 713 -16.93 -45.49 -50.79
C GLU A 713 -17.17 -46.11 -52.16
N GLU A 714 -16.21 -45.96 -53.08
CA GLU A 714 -16.30 -46.57 -54.40
C GLU A 714 -16.23 -48.09 -54.34
N ASP A 715 -15.38 -48.62 -53.47
CA ASP A 715 -15.19 -50.06 -53.35
C ASP A 715 -16.44 -50.74 -52.77
N ILE A 716 -17.12 -50.11 -51.80
CA ILE A 716 -18.42 -50.56 -51.29
C ILE A 716 -19.49 -50.49 -52.36
N LYS A 717 -19.56 -49.39 -53.12
CA LYS A 717 -20.50 -49.28 -54.24
C LYS A 717 -20.27 -50.38 -55.27
N LYS A 718 -19.02 -50.73 -55.59
CA LYS A 718 -18.71 -51.85 -56.50
C LYS A 718 -19.12 -53.20 -55.89
N ALA A 719 -18.83 -53.43 -54.62
CA ALA A 719 -19.18 -54.67 -53.92
C ALA A 719 -20.71 -54.85 -53.74
N THR A 720 -21.49 -53.78 -53.81
CA THR A 720 -22.94 -53.77 -53.60
C THR A 720 -23.74 -53.41 -54.86
N ASP A 721 -23.14 -53.54 -56.05
CA ASP A 721 -23.76 -53.22 -57.35
C ASP A 721 -24.42 -51.82 -57.41
N GLY A 722 -23.78 -50.84 -56.75
CA GLY A 722 -24.20 -49.44 -56.68
C GLY A 722 -25.31 -49.16 -55.66
N ARG A 723 -25.84 -50.19 -54.98
CA ARG A 723 -26.93 -50.07 -54.00
C ARG A 723 -26.50 -49.37 -52.71
N GLY A 724 -25.25 -49.57 -52.28
CA GLY A 724 -24.79 -49.23 -50.93
C GLY A 724 -25.19 -50.29 -49.90
N VAL A 725 -24.99 -49.96 -48.62
CA VAL A 725 -25.24 -50.86 -47.49
C VAL A 725 -26.49 -50.50 -46.70
N ASP A 726 -27.09 -51.50 -46.07
CA ASP A 726 -28.32 -51.36 -45.28
C ASP A 726 -28.07 -50.69 -43.92
N VAL A 727 -26.90 -50.95 -43.32
CA VAL A 727 -26.48 -50.38 -42.04
C VAL A 727 -25.02 -49.92 -42.11
N VAL A 728 -24.74 -48.74 -41.59
CA VAL A 728 -23.36 -48.27 -41.33
C VAL A 728 -23.18 -48.08 -39.83
N ILE A 729 -22.16 -48.70 -39.25
CA ILE A 729 -21.74 -48.49 -37.87
C ILE A 729 -20.40 -47.73 -37.92
N ASN A 730 -20.48 -46.43 -37.68
CA ASN A 730 -19.38 -45.50 -37.90
C ASN A 730 -18.55 -45.22 -36.65
N SER A 731 -17.24 -45.03 -36.88
CA SER A 731 -16.28 -44.51 -35.91
C SER A 731 -15.24 -43.56 -36.54
N LEU A 732 -15.38 -43.27 -37.84
CA LEU A 732 -14.54 -42.32 -38.56
C LEU A 732 -15.08 -40.89 -38.38
N VAL A 733 -14.27 -39.89 -38.70
CA VAL A 733 -14.58 -38.46 -38.46
C VAL A 733 -14.34 -37.63 -39.72
N GLY A 734 -14.93 -36.43 -39.80
CA GLY A 734 -14.75 -35.51 -40.93
C GLY A 734 -15.21 -36.11 -42.26
N ASP A 735 -14.44 -35.86 -43.33
CA ASP A 735 -14.79 -36.27 -44.70
C ASP A 735 -15.03 -37.79 -44.83
N LEU A 736 -14.32 -38.60 -44.04
CA LEU A 736 -14.52 -40.05 -44.02
C LEU A 736 -15.90 -40.43 -43.47
N MET A 737 -16.43 -39.72 -42.46
CA MET A 737 -17.81 -39.93 -41.99
C MET A 737 -18.80 -39.58 -43.10
N HIS A 738 -18.56 -38.51 -43.86
CA HIS A 738 -19.42 -38.12 -44.97
C HIS A 738 -19.39 -39.13 -46.12
N ALA A 739 -18.23 -39.70 -46.43
CA ALA A 739 -18.10 -40.83 -47.36
C ALA A 739 -18.90 -42.04 -46.88
N SER A 740 -18.82 -42.37 -45.58
CA SER A 740 -19.64 -43.42 -44.97
C SER A 740 -21.14 -43.12 -45.07
N TRP A 741 -21.56 -41.85 -44.90
CA TRP A 741 -22.97 -41.44 -45.01
C TRP A 741 -23.49 -41.62 -46.44
N ARG A 742 -22.65 -41.39 -47.46
CA ARG A 742 -23.00 -41.64 -48.87
C ARG A 742 -23.06 -43.13 -49.24
N CYS A 743 -22.46 -44.01 -48.44
CA CYS A 743 -22.53 -45.46 -48.62
C CYS A 743 -23.90 -46.04 -48.21
N VAL A 744 -24.77 -45.27 -47.56
CA VAL A 744 -26.08 -45.74 -47.09
C VAL A 744 -27.04 -45.93 -48.28
N GLY A 745 -27.58 -47.14 -48.40
CA GLY A 745 -28.60 -47.49 -49.40
C GLY A 745 -30.00 -47.01 -49.03
N ASP A 746 -30.99 -47.39 -49.85
CA ASP A 746 -32.39 -47.05 -49.60
C ASP A 746 -32.89 -47.64 -48.27
N PHE A 747 -33.59 -46.80 -47.49
CA PHE A 747 -34.08 -47.09 -46.14
C PHE A 747 -32.99 -47.51 -45.14
N GLY A 748 -31.73 -47.16 -45.43
CA GLY A 748 -30.59 -47.55 -44.61
C GLY A 748 -30.50 -46.83 -43.26
N ARG A 749 -29.68 -47.36 -42.35
CA ARG A 749 -29.48 -46.79 -41.00
C ARG A 749 -28.01 -46.51 -40.74
N PHE A 750 -27.72 -45.30 -40.32
CA PHE A 750 -26.39 -44.87 -39.93
C PHE A 750 -26.33 -44.70 -38.41
N VAL A 751 -25.44 -45.46 -37.77
CA VAL A 751 -25.22 -45.47 -36.33
C VAL A 751 -23.86 -44.85 -36.04
N GLU A 752 -23.87 -43.63 -35.52
CA GLU A 752 -22.69 -42.87 -35.12
C GLU A 752 -22.29 -43.20 -33.68
N VAL A 753 -21.04 -43.60 -33.49
CA VAL A 753 -20.47 -43.92 -32.17
C VAL A 753 -19.35 -42.93 -31.79
N GLY A 754 -18.80 -42.21 -32.76
CA GLY A 754 -17.84 -41.14 -32.56
C GLY A 754 -18.50 -39.88 -32.00
N LYS A 755 -17.79 -39.17 -31.11
CA LYS A 755 -18.30 -37.94 -30.48
C LYS A 755 -17.82 -36.65 -31.13
N LYS A 756 -16.70 -36.69 -31.86
CA LYS A 756 -15.98 -35.49 -32.29
C LYS A 756 -16.87 -34.56 -33.13
N GLU A 757 -17.48 -35.11 -34.18
CA GLU A 757 -18.32 -34.35 -35.11
C GLU A 757 -19.57 -33.76 -34.43
N LEU A 758 -20.11 -34.49 -33.44
CA LEU A 758 -21.30 -34.07 -32.69
C LEU A 758 -21.00 -32.88 -31.77
N LEU A 759 -19.81 -32.86 -31.16
CA LEU A 759 -19.36 -31.76 -30.29
C LEU A 759 -19.02 -30.50 -31.09
N ASP A 760 -18.50 -30.66 -32.31
CA ASP A 760 -18.10 -29.56 -33.19
C ASP A 760 -19.28 -28.98 -34.00
N ALA A 761 -20.51 -29.46 -33.76
CA ALA A 761 -21.72 -29.09 -34.50
C ALA A 761 -21.55 -29.26 -36.03
N GLY A 762 -21.00 -30.39 -36.45
CA GLY A 762 -20.75 -30.72 -37.86
C GLY A 762 -22.01 -30.67 -38.74
N LYS A 763 -21.82 -30.44 -40.04
CA LYS A 763 -22.91 -30.31 -41.03
C LYS A 763 -23.15 -31.62 -41.74
N LEU A 764 -24.38 -32.14 -41.70
CA LEU A 764 -24.75 -33.38 -42.40
C LEU A 764 -25.38 -33.08 -43.78
N ASP A 765 -25.01 -33.87 -44.79
CA ASP A 765 -25.65 -33.80 -46.12
C ASP A 765 -27.09 -34.33 -46.05
N MET A 766 -28.05 -33.44 -46.28
CA MET A 766 -29.47 -33.76 -46.18
C MET A 766 -29.99 -34.61 -47.36
N SER A 767 -29.23 -34.69 -48.46
CA SER A 767 -29.66 -35.40 -49.68
C SER A 767 -29.90 -36.89 -49.45
N VAL A 768 -29.14 -37.51 -48.54
CA VAL A 768 -29.23 -38.95 -48.23
C VAL A 768 -30.56 -39.31 -47.54
N PHE A 769 -31.18 -38.38 -46.81
CA PHE A 769 -32.50 -38.61 -46.20
C PHE A 769 -33.60 -38.80 -47.25
N ALA A 770 -33.42 -38.33 -48.49
CA ALA A 770 -34.37 -38.57 -49.58
C ALA A 770 -34.52 -40.07 -49.90
N ARG A 771 -33.55 -40.90 -49.51
CA ARG A 771 -33.59 -42.37 -49.62
C ARG A 771 -34.36 -43.05 -48.48
N GLY A 772 -34.98 -42.29 -47.58
CA GLY A 772 -35.61 -42.82 -46.37
C GLY A 772 -34.60 -43.27 -45.31
N ALA A 773 -33.34 -42.81 -45.41
CA ALA A 773 -32.28 -43.16 -44.46
C ALA A 773 -32.51 -42.55 -43.07
N THR A 774 -31.95 -43.19 -42.04
CA THR A 774 -31.96 -42.67 -40.66
C THR A 774 -30.54 -42.46 -40.15
N PHE A 775 -30.35 -41.43 -39.33
CA PHE A 775 -29.08 -41.14 -38.66
C PHE A 775 -29.30 -41.12 -37.15
N THR A 776 -28.54 -41.93 -36.40
CA THR A 776 -28.65 -41.99 -34.94
C THR A 776 -27.28 -41.99 -34.30
N ALA A 777 -27.09 -41.13 -33.30
CA ALA A 777 -25.92 -41.14 -32.42
C ALA A 777 -26.31 -41.63 -31.02
N PHE A 778 -25.37 -42.25 -30.31
CA PHE A 778 -25.57 -42.61 -28.91
C PHE A 778 -24.27 -42.59 -28.11
N ASP A 779 -24.41 -42.50 -26.78
CA ASP A 779 -23.32 -42.67 -25.82
C ASP A 779 -23.80 -43.47 -24.61
N ASN A 780 -23.23 -44.67 -24.42
CA ASN A 780 -23.55 -45.52 -23.28
C ASN A 780 -23.14 -44.90 -21.94
N THR A 781 -22.22 -43.93 -21.93
CA THR A 781 -21.82 -43.22 -20.72
C THR A 781 -22.95 -42.31 -20.24
N GLU A 782 -23.57 -41.54 -21.15
CA GLU A 782 -24.77 -40.76 -20.86
C GLU A 782 -25.90 -41.64 -20.34
N MET A 783 -26.08 -42.85 -20.88
CA MET A 783 -27.10 -43.79 -20.39
C MET A 783 -26.84 -44.26 -18.95
N LEU A 784 -25.57 -44.52 -18.59
CA LEU A 784 -25.20 -45.00 -17.25
C LEU A 784 -25.39 -43.92 -16.18
N PHE A 785 -25.09 -42.66 -16.53
CA PHE A 785 -25.18 -41.51 -15.63
C PHE A 785 -26.49 -40.73 -15.73
N HIS A 786 -27.42 -41.16 -16.58
CA HIS A 786 -28.70 -40.50 -16.76
C HIS A 786 -29.51 -40.49 -15.44
N PRO A 787 -30.20 -39.39 -15.08
CA PRO A 787 -31.02 -39.31 -13.87
C PRO A 787 -32.18 -40.31 -13.86
N ASP A 788 -32.73 -40.60 -15.03
CA ASP A 788 -33.78 -41.62 -15.20
C ASP A 788 -33.20 -43.03 -15.14
N ASP A 789 -33.68 -43.80 -14.16
CA ASP A 789 -33.37 -45.20 -13.90
C ASP A 789 -33.56 -46.12 -15.11
N TYR A 790 -34.44 -45.77 -16.05
CA TYR A 790 -34.69 -46.58 -17.25
C TYR A 790 -33.41 -46.81 -18.06
N TYR A 791 -32.69 -45.76 -18.42
CA TYR A 791 -31.48 -45.86 -19.25
C TYR A 791 -30.37 -46.66 -18.55
N ARG A 792 -30.20 -46.42 -17.24
CA ARG A 792 -29.24 -47.15 -16.41
C ARG A 792 -29.57 -48.64 -16.35
N LYS A 793 -30.84 -48.99 -16.12
CA LYS A 793 -31.31 -50.39 -16.09
C LYS A 793 -31.14 -51.09 -17.44
N THR A 794 -31.38 -50.39 -18.54
CA THR A 794 -31.15 -50.91 -19.90
C THR A 794 -29.69 -51.28 -20.12
N TYR A 795 -28.76 -50.39 -19.75
CA TYR A 795 -27.32 -50.70 -19.86
C TYR A 795 -26.90 -51.88 -18.98
N ILE A 796 -27.35 -51.93 -17.72
CA ILE A 796 -27.07 -53.05 -16.79
C ILE A 796 -27.61 -54.37 -17.34
N SER A 797 -28.81 -54.36 -17.93
CA SER A 797 -29.42 -55.54 -18.54
C SER A 797 -28.58 -56.08 -19.70
N MET A 798 -28.05 -55.19 -20.56
CA MET A 798 -27.14 -55.57 -21.64
C MET A 798 -25.84 -56.19 -21.11
N VAL A 799 -25.23 -55.60 -20.08
CA VAL A 799 -24.01 -56.17 -19.46
C VAL A 799 -24.28 -57.57 -18.91
N LYS A 800 -25.44 -57.80 -18.26
CA LYS A 800 -25.85 -59.12 -17.79
C LYS A 800 -25.96 -60.15 -18.93
N GLU A 801 -26.54 -59.74 -20.06
CA GLU A 801 -26.68 -60.57 -21.25
C GLU A 801 -25.31 -60.93 -21.86
N ILE A 802 -24.41 -59.95 -21.98
CA ILE A 802 -23.04 -60.15 -22.48
C ILE A 802 -22.30 -61.19 -21.63
N LEU A 803 -22.39 -61.08 -20.30
CA LEU A 803 -21.78 -62.05 -19.39
C LEU A 803 -22.39 -63.45 -19.57
N SER A 804 -23.71 -63.55 -19.78
CA SER A 804 -24.37 -64.84 -20.09
C SER A 804 -23.88 -65.44 -21.41
N MET A 805 -23.74 -64.62 -22.45
CA MET A 805 -23.21 -65.04 -23.75
C MET A 805 -21.76 -65.50 -23.65
N TYR A 806 -20.93 -64.81 -22.87
CA TYR A 806 -19.54 -65.21 -22.65
C TYR A 806 -19.47 -66.54 -21.89
N ARG A 807 -20.19 -66.66 -20.78
CA ARG A 807 -20.20 -67.87 -19.94
C ARG A 807 -20.75 -69.11 -20.65
N SER A 808 -21.66 -68.91 -21.60
CA SER A 808 -22.18 -69.99 -22.46
C SER A 808 -21.29 -70.29 -23.68
N GLY A 809 -20.17 -69.58 -23.86
CA GLY A 809 -19.26 -69.77 -24.98
C GLY A 809 -19.75 -69.20 -26.32
N LYS A 810 -20.88 -68.48 -26.33
CA LYS A 810 -21.42 -67.86 -27.55
C LYS A 810 -20.55 -66.72 -28.07
N ILE A 811 -19.80 -66.06 -27.19
CA ILE A 811 -18.82 -65.03 -27.56
C ILE A 811 -17.47 -65.35 -26.97
N LYS A 812 -16.42 -64.93 -27.68
CA LYS A 812 -15.03 -65.06 -27.27
C LYS A 812 -14.44 -63.66 -27.00
N PRO A 813 -13.47 -63.55 -26.09
CA PRO A 813 -12.79 -62.28 -25.86
C PRO A 813 -11.92 -61.92 -27.07
N VAL A 814 -11.75 -60.63 -27.29
CA VAL A 814 -10.81 -60.12 -28.30
C VAL A 814 -9.38 -60.23 -27.77
N PRO A 815 -8.34 -60.19 -28.64
CA PRO A 815 -6.95 -60.18 -28.18
C PRO A 815 -6.71 -59.09 -27.12
N ILE A 816 -6.04 -59.47 -26.03
CA ILE A 816 -5.74 -58.58 -24.89
C ILE A 816 -4.24 -58.34 -24.87
N MET A 817 -3.84 -57.07 -24.82
CA MET A 817 -2.48 -56.66 -24.47
C MET A 817 -2.47 -56.15 -23.05
N GLU A 818 -1.75 -56.84 -22.16
CA GLU A 818 -1.62 -56.49 -20.76
C GLU A 818 -0.35 -55.66 -20.52
N PHE A 819 -0.46 -54.62 -19.70
CA PHE A 819 0.66 -53.87 -19.15
C PHE A 819 0.53 -53.81 -17.64
N ASP A 820 1.65 -53.86 -16.93
CA ASP A 820 1.65 -53.55 -15.49
C ASP A 820 1.34 -52.06 -15.27
N VAL A 821 0.75 -51.71 -14.12
CA VAL A 821 0.44 -50.31 -13.77
C VAL A 821 1.67 -49.39 -13.78
N SER A 822 2.86 -49.91 -13.49
CA SER A 822 4.12 -49.15 -13.57
C SER A 822 4.48 -48.75 -15.01
N GLU A 823 3.89 -49.42 -16.00
CA GLU A 823 4.13 -49.21 -17.43
C GLU A 823 3.00 -48.42 -18.12
N ILE A 824 2.16 -47.72 -17.35
CA ILE A 824 0.96 -47.07 -17.89
C ILE A 824 1.25 -46.07 -19.03
N SER A 825 2.37 -45.33 -18.97
CA SER A 825 2.81 -44.47 -20.09
C SER A 825 3.04 -45.28 -21.37
N GLN A 826 3.65 -46.46 -21.25
CA GLN A 826 3.91 -47.34 -22.38
C GLN A 826 2.59 -47.89 -22.95
N ALA A 827 1.65 -48.24 -22.07
CA ALA A 827 0.32 -48.69 -22.47
C ALA A 827 -0.43 -47.64 -23.31
N TYR A 828 -0.36 -46.35 -22.95
CA TYR A 828 -0.95 -45.25 -23.74
C TYR A 828 -0.24 -45.04 -25.10
N ARG A 829 1.08 -45.14 -25.14
CA ARG A 829 1.85 -45.08 -26.41
C ARG A 829 1.49 -46.26 -27.31
N PHE A 830 1.40 -47.47 -26.74
CA PHE A 830 0.94 -48.66 -27.46
C PHE A 830 -0.51 -48.54 -27.91
N PHE A 831 -1.38 -47.91 -27.10
CA PHE A 831 -2.77 -47.67 -27.46
C PHE A 831 -2.88 -46.85 -28.75
N SER A 832 -1.95 -45.92 -28.99
CA SER A 832 -1.88 -45.11 -30.20
C SER A 832 -1.21 -45.81 -31.40
N SER A 833 -0.70 -47.03 -31.22
CA SER A 833 -0.01 -47.79 -32.28
C SER A 833 -0.95 -48.23 -33.41
N LYS A 834 -0.45 -48.12 -34.64
CA LYS A 834 -1.15 -48.48 -35.88
C LYS A 834 -1.40 -49.99 -36.01
N ASP A 835 -0.59 -50.83 -35.37
CA ASP A 835 -0.67 -52.30 -35.47
C ASP A 835 -1.46 -52.97 -34.34
N ARG A 836 -2.01 -52.18 -33.40
CA ARG A 836 -2.79 -52.68 -32.27
C ARG A 836 -4.04 -53.45 -32.73
N VAL A 837 -4.27 -54.64 -32.19
CA VAL A 837 -5.50 -55.43 -32.35
C VAL A 837 -6.13 -55.63 -30.97
N GLY A 838 -7.47 -55.60 -30.89
CA GLY A 838 -8.19 -55.90 -29.65
C GLY A 838 -8.15 -54.78 -28.59
N LYS A 839 -7.91 -55.13 -27.31
CA LYS A 839 -8.03 -54.24 -26.15
C LYS A 839 -6.72 -54.20 -25.34
N VAL A 840 -6.45 -53.05 -24.71
CA VAL A 840 -5.35 -52.86 -23.76
C VAL A 840 -5.92 -52.92 -22.34
N VAL A 841 -5.27 -53.68 -21.46
CA VAL A 841 -5.63 -53.82 -20.04
C VAL A 841 -4.44 -53.42 -19.18
N ILE A 842 -4.71 -52.67 -18.11
CA ILE A 842 -3.72 -52.33 -17.09
C ILE A 842 -3.92 -53.26 -15.90
N SER A 843 -2.89 -54.01 -15.53
CA SER A 843 -2.91 -54.94 -14.41
C SER A 843 -2.60 -54.20 -13.11
N LEU A 844 -3.44 -54.42 -12.09
CA LEU A 844 -3.26 -53.93 -10.72
C LEU A 844 -2.89 -55.07 -9.75
N GLU A 845 -2.55 -56.27 -10.26
CA GLU A 845 -2.34 -57.46 -9.44
C GLU A 845 -0.98 -57.47 -8.72
N ASN A 846 0.04 -56.83 -9.29
CA ASN A 846 1.35 -56.73 -8.67
C ASN A 846 1.40 -55.58 -7.66
N LEU A 847 1.21 -55.91 -6.38
CA LEU A 847 1.24 -54.93 -5.28
C LEU A 847 2.62 -54.26 -5.08
N ASN A 848 3.69 -54.83 -5.63
CA ASN A 848 5.05 -54.28 -5.54
C ASN A 848 5.38 -53.32 -6.69
N SER A 849 4.48 -53.13 -7.66
CA SER A 849 4.69 -52.21 -8.77
C SER A 849 4.87 -50.78 -8.25
N ILE A 850 5.93 -50.13 -8.72
CA ILE A 850 6.27 -48.76 -8.33
C ILE A 850 5.43 -47.78 -9.15
N ILE A 851 4.67 -46.93 -8.46
CA ILE A 851 3.82 -45.92 -9.08
C ILE A 851 4.16 -44.51 -8.58
N LYS A 852 3.91 -43.52 -9.42
CA LYS A 852 4.03 -42.09 -9.07
C LYS A 852 2.77 -41.69 -8.32
N VAL A 853 2.89 -41.30 -7.05
CA VAL A 853 1.75 -40.87 -6.22
C VAL A 853 1.93 -39.42 -5.79
N MET A 854 0.87 -38.63 -5.93
CA MET A 854 0.75 -37.30 -5.34
C MET A 854 0.00 -37.41 -4.01
N PRO A 855 0.50 -36.83 -2.91
CA PRO A 855 -0.20 -36.83 -1.62
C PRO A 855 -1.56 -36.11 -1.71
N PRO A 856 -2.46 -36.29 -0.73
CA PRO A 856 -3.80 -35.71 -0.75
C PRO A 856 -3.74 -34.19 -0.84
N LYS A 857 -4.53 -33.61 -1.75
CA LYS A 857 -4.70 -32.16 -1.90
C LYS A 857 -5.21 -31.51 -0.62
N TYR A 858 -6.08 -32.21 0.10
CA TYR A 858 -6.65 -31.80 1.37
C TYR A 858 -6.48 -32.91 2.40
N THR A 859 -6.38 -32.54 3.67
CA THR A 859 -6.21 -33.47 4.80
C THR A 859 -7.37 -33.43 5.79
N SER A 860 -8.16 -32.37 5.78
CA SER A 860 -9.30 -32.19 6.67
C SER A 860 -10.46 -33.07 6.24
N GLN A 861 -11.06 -33.75 7.21
CA GLN A 861 -12.29 -34.49 7.02
C GLN A 861 -13.34 -34.00 8.01
N PHE A 862 -14.58 -33.91 7.54
CA PHE A 862 -15.69 -33.38 8.31
C PHE A 862 -16.65 -34.50 8.69
N ALA A 863 -16.89 -34.67 9.98
CA ALA A 863 -17.83 -35.65 10.50
C ALA A 863 -19.26 -35.33 10.04
N SER A 864 -19.89 -36.30 9.39
CA SER A 864 -21.26 -36.16 8.84
C SER A 864 -22.34 -35.93 9.89
N HIS A 865 -22.11 -36.31 11.15
CA HIS A 865 -23.04 -36.13 12.26
C HIS A 865 -22.89 -34.77 12.99
N LYS A 866 -21.81 -34.02 12.72
CA LYS A 866 -21.59 -32.69 13.30
C LYS A 866 -22.20 -31.59 12.42
N SER A 867 -22.45 -30.43 13.01
CA SER A 867 -22.90 -29.23 12.32
C SER A 867 -21.79 -28.20 12.17
N TYR A 868 -21.84 -27.45 11.06
CA TYR A 868 -20.85 -26.44 10.71
C TYR A 868 -21.53 -25.08 10.57
N LEU A 869 -21.13 -24.13 11.42
CA LEU A 869 -21.67 -22.78 11.44
C LEU A 869 -20.81 -21.84 10.59
N LEU A 870 -21.38 -21.33 9.51
CA LEU A 870 -20.68 -20.47 8.55
C LEU A 870 -21.28 -19.06 8.55
N VAL A 871 -20.52 -18.09 9.05
CA VAL A 871 -20.91 -16.69 9.19
C VAL A 871 -20.44 -15.89 7.99
N GLY A 872 -21.34 -15.21 7.28
CA GLY A 872 -20.99 -14.42 6.09
C GLY A 872 -20.59 -15.23 4.85
N ALA A 873 -20.74 -16.56 4.89
CA ALA A 873 -20.22 -17.47 3.87
C ALA A 873 -21.21 -17.83 2.75
N LEU A 874 -22.14 -16.93 2.42
CA LEU A 874 -23.01 -17.08 1.23
C LEU A 874 -22.49 -16.30 0.00
N GLY A 875 -21.39 -15.55 0.16
CA GLY A 875 -20.61 -14.96 -0.93
C GLY A 875 -19.69 -15.98 -1.62
N GLY A 876 -18.98 -15.58 -2.69
CA GLY A 876 -18.22 -16.51 -3.54
C GLY A 876 -17.26 -17.44 -2.79
N LEU A 877 -16.40 -16.93 -1.92
CA LEU A 877 -15.47 -17.75 -1.10
C LEU A 877 -16.20 -18.77 -0.22
N GLY A 878 -17.30 -18.35 0.40
CA GLY A 878 -18.09 -19.22 1.25
C GLY A 878 -18.86 -20.30 0.50
N ARG A 879 -19.28 -20.01 -0.75
CA ARG A 879 -19.88 -21.02 -1.64
C ARG A 879 -18.85 -22.08 -2.04
N SER A 880 -17.65 -21.67 -2.44
CA SER A 880 -16.52 -22.58 -2.70
C SER A 880 -16.21 -23.45 -1.48
N LEU A 881 -16.01 -22.80 -0.32
CA LEU A 881 -15.69 -23.47 0.93
C LEU A 881 -16.76 -24.50 1.34
N SER A 882 -18.05 -24.13 1.30
CA SER A 882 -19.13 -25.05 1.68
C SER A 882 -19.28 -26.24 0.72
N SER A 883 -19.05 -26.02 -0.58
CA SER A 883 -18.99 -27.09 -1.59
C SER A 883 -17.83 -28.06 -1.32
N TRP A 884 -16.65 -27.53 -1.01
CA TRP A 884 -15.48 -28.31 -0.63
C TRP A 884 -15.71 -29.08 0.68
N MET A 885 -16.17 -28.42 1.74
CA MET A 885 -16.48 -29.07 3.02
C MET A 885 -17.46 -30.24 2.83
N ARG A 886 -18.48 -30.07 1.98
CA ARG A 886 -19.41 -31.13 1.63
C ARG A 886 -18.70 -32.30 0.93
N SER A 887 -17.79 -32.01 0.00
CA SER A 887 -16.98 -33.04 -0.67
C SER A 887 -16.08 -33.80 0.33
N GLN A 888 -15.66 -33.15 1.41
CA GLN A 888 -14.83 -33.71 2.49
C GLN A 888 -15.64 -34.32 3.65
N GLY A 889 -16.96 -34.53 3.48
CA GLY A 889 -17.79 -35.30 4.42
C GLY A 889 -18.83 -34.49 5.21
N ALA A 890 -18.80 -33.15 5.17
CA ALA A 890 -19.76 -32.34 5.91
C ALA A 890 -21.20 -32.54 5.35
N ARG A 891 -22.18 -32.69 6.25
CA ARG A 891 -23.58 -32.90 5.87
C ARG A 891 -24.57 -31.92 6.51
N ASN A 892 -24.17 -31.18 7.53
CA ASN A 892 -25.06 -30.27 8.25
C ASN A 892 -24.46 -28.86 8.27
N PHE A 893 -25.10 -27.93 7.57
CA PHE A 893 -24.64 -26.55 7.44
C PHE A 893 -25.65 -25.58 8.05
N VAL A 894 -25.15 -24.62 8.80
CA VAL A 894 -25.93 -23.46 9.25
C VAL A 894 -25.23 -22.20 8.79
N PHE A 895 -25.93 -21.38 8.02
CA PHE A 895 -25.42 -20.09 7.56
C PHE A 895 -26.05 -18.95 8.37
N ILE A 896 -25.27 -17.94 8.72
CA ILE A 896 -25.80 -16.65 9.20
C ILE A 896 -25.33 -15.53 8.28
N ALA A 897 -26.28 -14.75 7.75
CA ALA A 897 -26.01 -13.64 6.86
C ALA A 897 -27.13 -12.58 6.93
N ARG A 898 -26.77 -11.29 6.83
CA ARG A 898 -27.72 -10.16 6.89
C ARG A 898 -28.84 -10.25 5.84
N SER A 899 -28.49 -10.68 4.64
CA SER A 899 -29.43 -10.87 3.53
C SER A 899 -30.13 -12.24 3.54
N GLY A 900 -29.74 -13.17 4.42
CA GLY A 900 -30.15 -14.57 4.34
C GLY A 900 -29.83 -15.16 2.95
N ALA A 901 -30.75 -15.99 2.44
CA ALA A 901 -30.68 -16.60 1.10
C ALA A 901 -31.48 -15.82 0.03
N SER A 902 -31.66 -14.50 0.18
CA SER A 902 -32.46 -13.69 -0.76
C SER A 902 -31.78 -13.48 -2.11
N LYS A 903 -30.44 -13.48 -2.17
CA LYS A 903 -29.67 -13.40 -3.41
C LYS A 903 -29.78 -14.70 -4.22
N LYS A 904 -29.83 -14.60 -5.56
CA LYS A 904 -29.99 -15.74 -6.47
C LYS A 904 -28.88 -16.79 -6.26
N GLU A 905 -27.64 -16.34 -6.22
CA GLU A 905 -26.45 -17.18 -6.08
C GLU A 905 -26.41 -17.89 -4.71
N ALA A 906 -26.89 -17.20 -3.66
CA ALA A 906 -27.01 -17.78 -2.33
C ALA A 906 -28.08 -18.88 -2.28
N LYS A 907 -29.23 -18.66 -2.93
CA LYS A 907 -30.29 -19.65 -3.05
C LYS A 907 -29.84 -20.87 -3.86
N GLU A 908 -29.16 -20.66 -4.99
CA GLU A 908 -28.60 -21.73 -5.81
C GLU A 908 -27.61 -22.60 -5.04
N GLN A 909 -26.75 -22.00 -4.22
CA GLN A 909 -25.84 -22.76 -3.37
C GLN A 909 -26.57 -23.59 -2.31
N VAL A 910 -27.56 -23.01 -1.64
CA VAL A 910 -28.37 -23.72 -0.64
C VAL A 910 -29.10 -24.90 -1.29
N ASP A 911 -29.70 -24.69 -2.46
CA ASP A 911 -30.38 -25.73 -3.22
C ASP A 911 -29.40 -26.81 -3.70
N TYR A 912 -28.21 -26.44 -4.17
CA TYR A 912 -27.15 -27.37 -4.55
C TYR A 912 -26.73 -28.27 -3.38
N LEU A 913 -26.47 -27.69 -2.20
CA LEU A 913 -26.09 -28.44 -1.01
C LEU A 913 -27.22 -29.40 -0.59
N ARG A 914 -28.48 -28.96 -0.63
CA ARG A 914 -29.67 -29.81 -0.34
C ARG A 914 -29.84 -30.95 -1.34
N ARG A 915 -29.76 -30.68 -2.65
CA ARG A 915 -29.79 -31.70 -3.71
C ARG A 915 -28.64 -32.70 -3.58
N SER A 916 -27.51 -32.24 -3.03
CA SER A 916 -26.33 -33.07 -2.74
C SER A 916 -26.42 -33.83 -1.41
N GLY A 917 -27.59 -33.88 -0.77
CA GLY A 917 -27.87 -34.67 0.43
C GLY A 917 -27.48 -34.02 1.76
N ALA A 918 -27.20 -32.72 1.79
CA ALA A 918 -26.91 -31.99 3.02
C ALA A 918 -28.17 -31.34 3.64
N ARG A 919 -28.22 -31.27 4.97
CA ARG A 919 -29.19 -30.46 5.71
C ARG A 919 -28.65 -29.04 5.84
N VAL A 920 -29.43 -28.05 5.41
CA VAL A 920 -28.99 -26.65 5.36
C VAL A 920 -30.03 -25.74 6.00
N GLN A 921 -29.61 -25.01 7.04
CA GLN A 921 -30.37 -23.92 7.66
C GLN A 921 -29.71 -22.56 7.35
N VAL A 922 -30.54 -21.53 7.15
CA VAL A 922 -30.06 -20.16 6.91
C VAL A 922 -30.77 -19.23 7.87
N VAL A 923 -30.00 -18.65 8.79
CA VAL A 923 -30.45 -17.63 9.74
C VAL A 923 -30.17 -16.27 9.14
N GLN A 924 -31.23 -15.51 8.85
CA GLN A 924 -31.08 -14.11 8.47
C GLN A 924 -30.77 -13.29 9.72
N GLY A 925 -29.56 -12.75 9.82
CA GLY A 925 -29.10 -12.08 11.03
C GLY A 925 -27.74 -11.40 10.88
N ASP A 926 -27.42 -10.54 11.85
CA ASP A 926 -26.15 -9.82 11.92
C ASP A 926 -25.30 -10.39 13.06
N VAL A 927 -24.08 -10.84 12.75
CA VAL A 927 -23.16 -11.43 13.73
C VAL A 927 -22.77 -10.47 14.86
N SER A 928 -22.85 -9.16 14.62
CA SER A 928 -22.60 -8.15 15.65
C SER A 928 -23.72 -8.08 16.71
N ARG A 929 -24.88 -8.71 16.47
CA ARG A 929 -25.99 -8.84 17.43
C ARG A 929 -25.97 -10.22 18.10
N SER A 930 -25.78 -10.25 19.42
CA SER A 930 -25.71 -11.50 20.20
C SER A 930 -26.93 -12.40 20.01
N SER A 931 -28.13 -11.82 19.98
CA SER A 931 -29.39 -12.56 19.81
C SER A 931 -29.48 -13.33 18.49
N ASP A 932 -28.86 -12.83 17.42
CA ASP A 932 -28.88 -13.52 16.12
C ASP A 932 -27.86 -14.65 16.09
N VAL A 933 -26.70 -14.45 16.74
CA VAL A 933 -25.68 -15.49 16.92
C VAL A 933 -26.21 -16.63 17.79
N GLU A 934 -26.90 -16.31 18.89
CA GLU A 934 -27.53 -17.30 19.77
C GLU A 934 -28.54 -18.17 19.02
N LYS A 935 -29.39 -17.56 18.17
CA LYS A 935 -30.31 -18.31 17.28
C LYS A 935 -29.55 -19.23 16.33
N ALA A 936 -28.49 -18.75 15.67
CA ALA A 936 -27.70 -19.58 14.76
C ALA A 936 -26.99 -20.74 15.46
N VAL A 937 -26.52 -20.53 16.70
CA VAL A 937 -25.94 -21.60 17.53
C VAL A 937 -27.02 -22.61 17.95
N ALA A 938 -28.22 -22.16 18.30
CA ALA A 938 -29.34 -23.05 18.61
C ALA A 938 -29.75 -23.94 17.42
N GLU A 939 -29.87 -23.35 16.22
CA GLU A 939 -30.13 -24.09 14.97
C GLU A 939 -29.03 -25.09 14.64
N SER A 940 -27.76 -24.72 14.90
CA SER A 940 -26.62 -25.62 14.71
C SER A 940 -26.71 -26.83 15.65
N LYS A 941 -27.03 -26.61 16.92
CA LYS A 941 -27.23 -27.67 17.92
C LYS A 941 -28.39 -28.60 17.57
N ALA A 942 -29.45 -28.08 16.94
CA ALA A 942 -30.59 -28.89 16.49
C ALA A 942 -30.21 -29.88 15.37
N LEU A 943 -29.19 -29.58 14.57
CA LEU A 943 -28.70 -30.48 13.52
C LEU A 943 -27.66 -31.51 14.01
N GLY A 944 -26.93 -31.20 15.09
CA GLY A 944 -25.90 -32.04 15.70
C GLY A 944 -24.88 -31.22 16.51
N PRO A 945 -23.90 -31.85 17.17
CA PRO A 945 -22.82 -31.15 17.86
C PRO A 945 -22.06 -30.24 16.89
N ILE A 946 -21.70 -29.02 17.31
CA ILE A 946 -20.97 -28.09 16.43
C ILE A 946 -19.54 -28.60 16.25
N GLY A 947 -19.20 -28.99 15.03
CA GLY A 947 -17.86 -29.46 14.65
C GLY A 947 -16.93 -28.35 14.19
N GLY A 948 -17.46 -27.21 13.76
CA GLY A 948 -16.61 -26.10 13.37
C GLY A 948 -17.35 -24.80 13.11
N VAL A 949 -16.62 -23.70 13.24
CA VAL A 949 -17.12 -22.35 13.01
C VAL A 949 -16.21 -21.63 12.01
N VAL A 950 -16.82 -21.00 11.01
CA VAL A 950 -16.15 -20.16 10.03
C VAL A 950 -16.70 -18.74 10.16
N HIS A 951 -15.86 -17.80 10.58
CA HIS A 951 -16.21 -16.39 10.62
C HIS A 951 -15.64 -15.66 9.40
N ALA A 952 -16.46 -15.56 8.35
CA ALA A 952 -16.13 -14.89 7.09
C ALA A 952 -17.02 -13.66 6.82
N ALA A 953 -17.54 -13.04 7.89
CA ALA A 953 -18.33 -11.82 7.72
C ALA A 953 -17.40 -10.67 7.31
N MET A 954 -17.80 -9.96 6.25
CA MET A 954 -17.08 -8.81 5.73
C MET A 954 -18.05 -7.64 5.59
N GLY A 955 -17.76 -6.58 6.33
CA GLY A 955 -18.12 -5.21 5.95
C GLY A 955 -16.84 -4.55 5.47
N LEU A 956 -16.89 -3.92 4.30
CA LEU A 956 -15.80 -3.11 3.76
C LEU A 956 -16.36 -1.74 3.42
N HIS A 957 -15.64 -0.71 3.82
CA HIS A 957 -15.91 0.67 3.47
C HIS A 957 -14.55 1.35 3.30
N GLU A 958 -14.18 1.62 2.06
CA GLU A 958 -12.91 2.20 1.68
C GLU A 958 -13.04 3.72 1.63
N ASP A 959 -12.27 4.41 2.46
CA ASP A 959 -12.12 5.86 2.41
C ASP A 959 -10.86 6.26 3.19
N LEU A 960 -10.27 7.41 2.87
CA LEU A 960 -9.18 7.98 3.66
C LEU A 960 -9.65 8.21 5.10
N PHE A 961 -8.82 7.93 6.10
CA PHE A 961 -9.20 8.06 7.50
C PHE A 961 -9.69 9.48 7.85
N GLY A 962 -9.08 10.50 7.25
CA GLY A 962 -9.47 11.91 7.41
C GLY A 962 -10.90 12.25 6.94
N ARG A 963 -11.52 11.40 6.11
CA ARG A 963 -12.86 11.61 5.52
C ARG A 963 -13.86 10.50 5.84
N MET A 964 -13.38 9.32 6.20
CA MET A 964 -14.18 8.13 6.51
C MET A 964 -15.27 8.46 7.52
N THR A 965 -16.52 8.09 7.29
CA THR A 965 -17.59 8.34 8.29
C THR A 965 -17.46 7.42 9.50
N ASN A 966 -18.05 7.79 10.64
CA ASN A 966 -18.10 6.90 11.81
C ASN A 966 -18.85 5.60 11.50
N GLU A 967 -19.90 5.65 10.68
CA GLU A 967 -20.59 4.47 10.16
C GLU A 967 -19.66 3.60 9.28
N GLY A 968 -18.86 4.23 8.42
CA GLY A 968 -17.83 3.57 7.62
C GLY A 968 -16.80 2.83 8.47
N TRP A 969 -16.34 3.44 9.57
CA TRP A 969 -15.48 2.78 10.55
C TRP A 969 -16.12 1.52 11.13
N HIS A 970 -17.33 1.66 11.66
CA HIS A 970 -18.04 0.58 12.35
C HIS A 970 -18.51 -0.54 11.42
N THR A 971 -18.68 -0.26 10.13
CA THR A 971 -19.07 -1.25 9.11
C THR A 971 -18.10 -2.45 9.09
N SER A 972 -16.80 -2.18 9.13
CA SER A 972 -15.76 -3.21 9.16
C SER A 972 -15.55 -3.74 10.58
N VAL A 973 -15.35 -2.83 11.54
CA VAL A 973 -14.95 -3.15 12.92
C VAL A 973 -15.99 -4.03 13.64
N ARG A 974 -17.27 -3.65 13.66
CA ARG A 974 -18.30 -4.38 14.44
C ARG A 974 -18.47 -5.82 13.97
N SER A 975 -18.36 -6.04 12.66
CA SER A 975 -18.57 -7.37 12.07
C SER A 975 -17.50 -8.38 12.49
N LYS A 976 -16.26 -7.93 12.70
CA LYS A 976 -15.11 -8.76 13.07
C LYS A 976 -14.86 -8.77 14.59
N TRP A 977 -14.86 -7.59 15.20
CA TRP A 977 -14.63 -7.41 16.63
C TRP A 977 -15.75 -8.01 17.48
N ARG A 978 -16.94 -7.38 17.41
CA ARG A 978 -18.11 -7.79 18.18
C ARG A 978 -18.63 -9.15 17.70
N GLY A 979 -18.51 -9.43 16.41
CA GLY A 979 -18.87 -10.73 15.83
C GLY A 979 -18.08 -11.90 16.41
N ALA A 980 -16.75 -11.79 16.51
CA ALA A 980 -15.91 -12.83 17.10
C ALA A 980 -16.24 -13.07 18.58
N TRP A 981 -16.44 -12.00 19.36
CA TRP A 981 -16.84 -12.11 20.77
C TRP A 981 -18.22 -12.75 20.95
N ASN A 982 -19.22 -12.34 20.17
CA ASN A 982 -20.55 -12.95 20.22
C ASN A 982 -20.49 -14.45 19.91
N LEU A 983 -19.72 -14.85 18.90
CA LEU A 983 -19.51 -16.26 18.55
C LEU A 983 -18.81 -17.01 19.69
N HIS A 984 -17.74 -16.47 20.26
CA HIS A 984 -17.04 -17.09 21.37
C HIS A 984 -17.96 -17.30 22.58
N ASN A 985 -18.67 -16.24 23.01
CA ASN A 985 -19.55 -16.27 24.17
C ASN A 985 -20.71 -17.26 23.98
N ALA A 986 -21.34 -17.27 22.80
CA ALA A 986 -22.45 -18.19 22.51
C ALA A 986 -22.01 -19.67 22.54
N LEU A 987 -20.74 -19.95 22.25
CA LEU A 987 -20.17 -21.31 22.26
C LEU A 987 -19.66 -21.76 23.64
N GLN A 988 -19.48 -20.87 24.62
CA GLN A 988 -19.03 -21.26 25.97
C GLN A 988 -20.01 -22.20 26.67
N SER A 989 -21.29 -22.14 26.31
CA SER A 989 -22.35 -23.00 26.86
C SER A 989 -22.34 -24.45 26.33
N GLN A 990 -21.34 -24.85 25.54
CA GLN A 990 -21.27 -26.18 24.93
C GLN A 990 -20.47 -27.18 25.76
N ALA A 991 -20.91 -28.43 25.77
CA ALA A 991 -20.24 -29.53 26.48
C ALA A 991 -18.87 -29.88 25.87
N ALA A 992 -18.69 -29.65 24.56
CA ALA A 992 -17.42 -29.85 23.86
C ALA A 992 -17.14 -28.66 22.95
N SER A 993 -15.87 -28.29 22.84
CA SER A 993 -15.42 -27.27 21.90
C SER A 993 -15.52 -27.77 20.45
N PRO A 994 -15.79 -26.89 19.47
CA PRO A 994 -15.70 -27.24 18.05
C PRO A 994 -14.30 -27.74 17.67
N ASP A 995 -14.18 -28.56 16.64
CA ASP A 995 -12.89 -29.09 16.17
C ASP A 995 -12.00 -27.97 15.60
N PHE A 996 -12.61 -26.91 15.06
CA PHE A 996 -11.91 -25.72 14.58
C PHE A 996 -12.76 -24.45 14.74
N PHE A 997 -12.09 -23.30 14.83
CA PHE A 997 -12.70 -21.98 14.79
C PHE A 997 -11.86 -21.09 13.86
N LEU A 998 -12.31 -20.89 12.63
CA LEU A 998 -11.58 -20.16 11.61
C LEU A 998 -12.08 -18.72 11.53
N LEU A 999 -11.15 -17.77 11.60
CA LEU A 999 -11.37 -16.34 11.40
C LEU A 999 -10.79 -15.94 10.05
N ALA A 1000 -11.63 -15.46 9.14
CA ALA A 1000 -11.16 -14.88 7.88
C ALA A 1000 -10.67 -13.44 8.16
N SER A 1001 -9.36 -13.33 8.37
CA SER A 1001 -8.65 -12.06 8.45
C SER A 1001 -8.17 -11.64 7.06
N SER A 1002 -7.29 -10.65 6.99
CA SER A 1002 -6.70 -10.14 5.75
C SER A 1002 -5.22 -9.87 5.94
N MET A 1003 -4.43 -10.09 4.89
CA MET A 1003 -3.05 -9.65 4.82
C MET A 1003 -2.92 -8.16 5.13
N THR A 1004 -3.92 -7.35 4.75
CA THR A 1004 -3.95 -5.90 4.98
C THR A 1004 -3.92 -5.51 6.47
N GLY A 1005 -4.42 -6.37 7.37
CA GLY A 1005 -4.27 -6.19 8.82
C GLY A 1005 -2.81 -6.21 9.28
N THR A 1006 -1.95 -6.98 8.60
CA THR A 1006 -0.52 -7.10 8.91
C THR A 1006 0.31 -6.05 8.20
N VAL A 1007 0.01 -5.74 6.94
CA VAL A 1007 0.88 -4.90 6.10
C VAL A 1007 0.44 -3.43 6.01
N GLY A 1008 -0.84 -3.15 6.28
CA GLY A 1008 -1.43 -1.84 6.10
C GLY A 1008 -1.73 -1.51 4.64
N VAL A 1009 -2.91 -0.97 4.39
CA VAL A 1009 -3.31 -0.45 3.08
C VAL A 1009 -3.99 0.89 3.28
N ALA A 1010 -3.59 1.92 2.52
CA ALA A 1010 -4.26 3.22 2.53
C ALA A 1010 -5.75 3.07 2.18
N THR A 1011 -6.62 3.89 2.76
CA THR A 1011 -8.10 3.87 2.62
C THR A 1011 -8.83 2.72 3.34
N GLU A 1012 -8.10 1.73 3.85
CA GLU A 1012 -8.65 0.56 4.56
C GLU A 1012 -8.41 0.64 6.08
N THR A 1013 -8.29 1.84 6.66
CA THR A 1013 -7.87 2.02 8.06
C THR A 1013 -8.76 1.23 9.04
N ASN A 1014 -10.07 1.25 8.85
CA ASN A 1014 -11.06 0.46 9.60
C ASN A 1014 -10.87 -1.06 9.47
N TYR A 1015 -10.60 -1.54 8.25
CA TYR A 1015 -10.46 -2.95 7.92
C TYR A 1015 -9.12 -3.50 8.42
N CYS A 1016 -8.03 -2.73 8.28
CA CYS A 1016 -6.71 -3.07 8.83
C CYS A 1016 -6.78 -3.22 10.36
N ALA A 1017 -7.39 -2.26 11.06
CA ALA A 1017 -7.58 -2.31 12.51
C ALA A 1017 -8.42 -3.52 12.96
N ALA A 1018 -9.54 -3.79 12.27
CA ALA A 1018 -10.42 -4.90 12.59
C ALA A 1018 -9.76 -6.28 12.38
N ASN A 1019 -8.88 -6.42 11.39
CA ASN A 1019 -8.13 -7.65 11.14
C ASN A 1019 -6.98 -7.84 12.14
N ALA A 1020 -6.29 -6.76 12.55
CA ALA A 1020 -5.31 -6.83 13.63
C ALA A 1020 -5.93 -7.37 14.94
N PHE A 1021 -7.18 -6.98 15.24
CA PHE A 1021 -7.95 -7.59 16.32
C PHE A 1021 -8.16 -9.10 16.12
N LEU A 1022 -8.59 -9.57 14.94
CA LEU A 1022 -8.85 -11.00 14.71
C LEU A 1022 -7.58 -11.85 14.89
N ASP A 1023 -6.44 -11.32 14.46
CA ASP A 1023 -5.15 -12.00 14.58
C ASP A 1023 -4.75 -12.14 16.05
N ALA A 1024 -4.89 -11.07 16.84
CA ALA A 1024 -4.68 -11.09 18.28
C ALA A 1024 -5.70 -11.98 19.02
N PHE A 1025 -6.97 -11.95 18.61
CA PHE A 1025 -8.05 -12.75 19.19
C PHE A 1025 -7.82 -14.24 18.97
N SER A 1026 -7.33 -14.64 17.80
CA SER A 1026 -6.97 -16.03 17.55
C SER A 1026 -5.86 -16.51 18.48
N TYR A 1027 -4.83 -15.67 18.68
CA TYR A 1027 -3.73 -15.99 19.58
C TYR A 1027 -4.20 -16.07 21.04
N TRP A 1028 -5.03 -15.13 21.49
CA TRP A 1028 -5.68 -15.18 22.81
C TRP A 1028 -6.51 -16.45 22.99
N ARG A 1029 -7.41 -16.76 22.04
CA ARG A 1029 -8.32 -17.90 22.17
C ARG A 1029 -7.56 -19.24 22.19
N ARG A 1030 -6.45 -19.36 21.45
CA ARG A 1030 -5.53 -20.52 21.56
C ARG A 1030 -4.87 -20.62 22.93
N ARG A 1031 -4.44 -19.50 23.53
CA ARG A 1031 -3.89 -19.46 24.90
C ARG A 1031 -4.90 -19.93 25.94
N GLN A 1032 -6.19 -19.76 25.69
CA GLN A 1032 -7.28 -20.34 26.50
C GLN A 1032 -7.50 -21.86 26.26
N GLY A 1033 -6.65 -22.51 25.46
CA GLY A 1033 -6.78 -23.92 25.09
C GLY A 1033 -7.88 -24.21 24.07
N LEU A 1034 -8.46 -23.18 23.44
CA LEU A 1034 -9.56 -23.32 22.49
C LEU A 1034 -9.06 -23.24 21.03
N PRO A 1035 -9.50 -24.17 20.15
CA PRO A 1035 -8.96 -24.29 18.80
C PRO A 1035 -9.38 -23.12 17.92
N THR A 1036 -8.42 -22.32 17.43
CA THR A 1036 -8.68 -21.12 16.63
C THR A 1036 -7.60 -20.91 15.58
N VAL A 1037 -7.94 -20.40 14.41
CA VAL A 1037 -6.94 -19.91 13.45
C VAL A 1037 -7.44 -18.64 12.80
N SER A 1038 -6.59 -17.62 12.75
CA SER A 1038 -6.79 -16.46 11.89
C SER A 1038 -6.05 -16.70 10.60
N ILE A 1039 -6.70 -16.50 9.46
CA ILE A 1039 -6.05 -16.56 8.15
C ILE A 1039 -6.06 -15.15 7.57
N GLY A 1040 -4.89 -14.51 7.55
CA GLY A 1040 -4.63 -13.27 6.83
C GLY A 1040 -4.62 -13.55 5.33
N LEU A 1041 -5.82 -13.55 4.73
CA LEU A 1041 -6.01 -13.81 3.32
C LEU A 1041 -5.44 -12.66 2.48
N GLY A 1042 -4.60 -12.99 1.51
CA GLY A 1042 -4.21 -12.09 0.43
C GLY A 1042 -5.33 -11.97 -0.61
N MET A 1043 -4.98 -11.51 -1.81
CA MET A 1043 -5.91 -11.52 -2.93
C MET A 1043 -6.36 -12.95 -3.24
N VAL A 1044 -7.67 -13.17 -3.42
CA VAL A 1044 -8.22 -14.43 -3.95
C VAL A 1044 -8.91 -14.12 -5.27
N SER A 1045 -8.44 -14.72 -6.37
CA SER A 1045 -9.02 -14.62 -7.71
C SER A 1045 -10.08 -15.71 -7.95
N GLU A 1046 -10.81 -15.62 -9.07
CA GLU A 1046 -11.81 -16.61 -9.54
C GLU A 1046 -13.10 -16.70 -8.72
N VAL A 1047 -13.05 -16.40 -7.43
CA VAL A 1047 -14.21 -16.45 -6.52
C VAL A 1047 -14.18 -15.32 -5.49
N GLY A 1048 -15.36 -14.96 -4.97
CA GLY A 1048 -15.47 -13.99 -3.87
C GLY A 1048 -15.66 -12.54 -4.32
N TYR A 1049 -15.36 -11.61 -3.42
CA TYR A 1049 -15.61 -10.18 -3.62
C TYR A 1049 -14.80 -9.62 -4.81
N LEU A 1050 -13.55 -10.05 -5.00
CA LEU A 1050 -12.70 -9.53 -6.07
C LEU A 1050 -13.15 -9.98 -7.46
N HIS A 1051 -13.57 -11.24 -7.62
CA HIS A 1051 -14.20 -11.70 -8.87
C HIS A 1051 -15.48 -10.92 -9.19
N GLU A 1052 -16.24 -10.51 -8.17
CA GLU A 1052 -17.43 -9.65 -8.32
C GLU A 1052 -17.06 -8.16 -8.58
N ASN A 1053 -15.78 -7.77 -8.38
CA ASN A 1053 -15.27 -6.40 -8.51
C ASN A 1053 -13.92 -6.38 -9.28
N PRO A 1054 -13.92 -6.62 -10.61
CA PRO A 1054 -12.69 -6.80 -11.40
C PRO A 1054 -11.76 -5.57 -11.43
N GLN A 1055 -12.29 -4.38 -11.12
CA GLN A 1055 -11.47 -3.18 -11.01
C GLN A 1055 -10.51 -3.25 -9.80
N ILE A 1056 -10.94 -3.87 -8.70
CA ILE A 1056 -10.13 -4.08 -7.49
C ILE A 1056 -9.13 -5.22 -7.71
N GLU A 1057 -9.51 -6.27 -8.45
CA GLU A 1057 -8.58 -7.32 -8.85
C GLU A 1057 -7.42 -6.76 -9.70
N ALA A 1058 -7.73 -5.94 -10.72
CA ALA A 1058 -6.72 -5.24 -11.51
C ALA A 1058 -5.85 -4.31 -10.64
N LEU A 1059 -6.44 -3.68 -9.64
CA LEU A 1059 -5.78 -2.79 -8.68
C LEU A 1059 -4.79 -3.52 -7.75
N LEU A 1060 -5.12 -4.74 -7.31
CA LEU A 1060 -4.26 -5.54 -6.45
C LEU A 1060 -3.14 -6.24 -7.25
N LEU A 1061 -3.42 -6.66 -8.48
CA LEU A 1061 -2.39 -7.14 -9.42
C LEU A 1061 -1.33 -6.05 -9.69
N ARG A 1062 -1.74 -4.77 -9.78
CA ARG A 1062 -0.86 -3.59 -9.91
C ARG A 1062 0.13 -3.44 -8.75
N ARG A 1063 -0.20 -3.96 -7.56
CA ARG A 1063 0.65 -3.96 -6.37
C ARG A 1063 1.63 -5.13 -6.30
N GLY A 1064 1.64 -6.00 -7.32
CA GLY A 1064 2.45 -7.22 -7.34
C GLY A 1064 1.97 -8.28 -6.34
N ILE A 1065 0.80 -8.10 -5.73
CA ILE A 1065 0.18 -9.07 -4.82
C ILE A 1065 -0.27 -10.25 -5.67
N GLN A 1066 0.24 -11.45 -5.36
CA GLN A 1066 -0.16 -12.66 -6.09
C GLN A 1066 -1.57 -13.09 -5.67
N PRO A 1067 -2.48 -13.31 -6.64
CA PRO A 1067 -3.77 -13.90 -6.32
C PRO A 1067 -3.59 -15.36 -5.92
N LEU A 1068 -4.35 -15.78 -4.92
CA LEU A 1068 -4.67 -17.18 -4.68
C LEU A 1068 -5.85 -17.56 -5.58
N ASN A 1069 -5.75 -18.63 -6.34
CA ASN A 1069 -6.93 -19.19 -7.02
C ASN A 1069 -7.86 -19.92 -6.02
N GLU A 1070 -8.99 -20.42 -6.50
CA GLU A 1070 -9.97 -21.11 -5.65
C GLU A 1070 -9.36 -22.32 -4.91
N ASP A 1071 -8.56 -23.14 -5.60
CA ASP A 1071 -7.93 -24.33 -5.01
C ASP A 1071 -6.87 -23.96 -3.96
N GLU A 1072 -6.04 -22.96 -4.24
CA GLU A 1072 -5.04 -22.44 -3.32
C GLU A 1072 -5.69 -21.90 -2.03
N PHE A 1073 -6.80 -21.17 -2.15
CA PHE A 1073 -7.59 -20.72 -1.01
C PHE A 1073 -8.09 -21.90 -0.16
N LEU A 1074 -8.67 -22.93 -0.78
CA LEU A 1074 -9.17 -24.11 -0.07
C LEU A 1074 -8.03 -24.88 0.62
N GLN A 1075 -6.86 -24.97 0.00
CA GLN A 1075 -5.68 -25.59 0.61
C GLN A 1075 -5.14 -24.80 1.80
N VAL A 1076 -5.15 -23.46 1.74
CA VAL A 1076 -4.80 -22.61 2.89
C VAL A 1076 -5.77 -22.83 4.04
N VAL A 1077 -7.08 -22.87 3.74
CA VAL A 1077 -8.11 -23.17 4.76
C VAL A 1077 -7.89 -24.56 5.36
N ASP A 1078 -7.62 -25.58 4.52
CA ASP A 1078 -7.31 -26.93 4.96
C ASP A 1078 -6.13 -26.97 5.93
N LEU A 1079 -5.01 -26.31 5.59
CA LEU A 1079 -3.81 -26.24 6.44
C LEU A 1079 -4.11 -25.54 7.77
N GLY A 1080 -4.88 -24.46 7.73
CA GLY A 1080 -5.27 -23.71 8.93
C GLY A 1080 -6.11 -24.55 9.88
N ILE A 1081 -7.11 -25.27 9.37
CA ILE A 1081 -7.99 -26.07 10.23
C ILE A 1081 -7.36 -27.41 10.64
N SER A 1082 -6.53 -28.04 9.80
CA SER A 1082 -5.87 -29.32 10.11
C SER A 1082 -4.86 -29.20 11.25
N ASN A 1083 -4.21 -28.04 11.37
CA ASN A 1083 -3.21 -27.74 12.41
C ASN A 1083 -3.84 -27.20 13.72
N SER A 1084 -5.17 -27.09 13.79
CA SER A 1084 -5.86 -26.52 14.95
C SER A 1084 -5.76 -27.37 16.23
N GLY A 1085 -5.41 -28.66 16.10
CA GLY A 1085 -5.50 -29.62 17.21
C GLY A 1085 -4.24 -30.43 17.55
N ARG A 1086 -3.11 -30.30 16.84
CA ARG A 1086 -1.99 -31.26 16.96
C ARG A 1086 -0.80 -30.83 17.82
N ASP A 1087 -0.57 -29.54 18.07
CA ASP A 1087 0.57 -29.08 18.88
C ASP A 1087 0.21 -27.88 19.77
N ILE A 1088 -0.51 -28.15 20.87
CA ILE A 1088 -0.73 -27.16 21.95
C ILE A 1088 0.54 -27.06 22.83
N GLY A 1089 1.51 -27.98 22.67
CA GLY A 1089 2.60 -28.22 23.61
C GLY A 1089 3.82 -27.29 23.52
N ASN A 1090 4.21 -26.76 22.34
CA ASN A 1090 5.53 -26.09 22.22
C ASN A 1090 5.63 -24.86 21.29
N SER A 1091 4.62 -24.47 20.49
CA SER A 1091 4.65 -23.19 19.75
C SER A 1091 3.28 -22.53 19.62
N THR A 1092 2.81 -21.90 20.70
CA THR A 1092 1.47 -21.28 20.78
C THR A 1092 1.25 -20.10 19.83
N VAL A 1093 2.33 -19.44 19.37
CA VAL A 1093 2.26 -18.26 18.47
C VAL A 1093 2.22 -18.65 16.99
N THR A 1094 2.99 -19.67 16.55
CA THR A 1094 3.15 -19.95 15.11
C THR A 1094 1.89 -20.50 14.45
N ASN A 1095 1.00 -21.11 15.24
CA ASN A 1095 -0.16 -21.80 14.69
C ASN A 1095 -1.45 -20.95 14.79
N SER A 1096 -1.46 -19.81 15.49
CA SER A 1096 -2.66 -18.99 15.69
C SER A 1096 -3.01 -18.09 14.50
N HIS A 1097 -2.03 -17.68 13.70
CA HIS A 1097 -2.22 -16.78 12.57
C HIS A 1097 -1.40 -17.24 11.36
N MET A 1098 -2.06 -17.41 10.22
CA MET A 1098 -1.43 -17.72 8.93
C MET A 1098 -1.56 -16.53 8.00
N LEU A 1099 -0.42 -16.03 7.51
CA LEU A 1099 -0.38 -14.94 6.53
C LEU A 1099 -0.14 -15.52 5.14
N THR A 1100 -0.95 -15.09 4.16
CA THR A 1100 -0.83 -15.51 2.76
C THR A 1100 -0.41 -14.35 1.85
N GLY A 1101 -0.04 -14.65 0.60
CA GLY A 1101 0.34 -13.62 -0.39
C GLY A 1101 1.75 -13.01 -0.22
N MET A 1102 2.46 -13.33 0.87
CA MET A 1102 3.80 -12.84 1.19
C MET A 1102 4.93 -13.85 0.88
N GLU A 1103 4.61 -14.98 0.26
CA GLU A 1103 5.55 -16.05 -0.02
C GLU A 1103 6.42 -15.71 -1.26
N THR A 1104 7.72 -15.96 -1.14
CA THR A 1104 8.73 -15.43 -2.08
C THR A 1104 8.86 -16.24 -3.37
N PHE A 1105 8.40 -17.49 -3.44
CA PHE A 1105 8.48 -18.34 -4.63
C PHE A 1105 7.61 -17.83 -5.78
N GLY A 1106 6.39 -17.36 -5.50
CA GLY A 1106 5.54 -16.74 -6.53
C GLY A 1106 6.20 -15.50 -7.14
N VAL A 1107 6.77 -14.65 -6.28
CA VAL A 1107 7.55 -13.47 -6.68
C VAL A 1107 8.78 -13.86 -7.51
N ARG A 1108 9.53 -14.90 -7.10
CA ARG A 1108 10.69 -15.43 -7.85
C ARG A 1108 10.32 -15.83 -9.28
N LYS A 1109 9.20 -16.56 -9.49
CA LYS A 1109 8.75 -16.95 -10.84
C LYS A 1109 8.46 -15.76 -11.75
N LEU A 1110 7.99 -14.65 -11.19
CA LEU A 1110 7.77 -13.42 -11.96
C LEU A 1110 9.09 -12.70 -12.25
N LEU A 1111 10.00 -12.65 -11.28
CA LEU A 1111 11.36 -12.15 -11.51
C LEU A 1111 12.08 -12.95 -12.61
N ASP A 1112 11.97 -14.28 -12.61
CA ASP A 1112 12.54 -15.16 -13.64
C ASP A 1112 11.95 -14.90 -15.05
N LYS A 1113 10.72 -14.38 -15.11
CA LYS A 1113 10.07 -13.94 -16.35
C LYS A 1113 10.43 -12.50 -16.76
N GLY A 1114 11.32 -11.84 -16.01
CA GLY A 1114 11.78 -10.48 -16.29
C GLY A 1114 10.89 -9.37 -15.72
N PHE A 1115 9.89 -9.67 -14.87
CA PHE A 1115 9.09 -8.64 -14.21
C PHE A 1115 9.87 -8.01 -13.05
N GLU A 1116 9.95 -6.68 -12.98
CA GLU A 1116 10.41 -6.00 -11.76
C GLU A 1116 9.29 -6.00 -10.70
N VAL A 1117 9.32 -6.97 -9.79
CA VAL A 1117 8.37 -7.02 -8.67
C VAL A 1117 8.89 -6.17 -7.51
N THR A 1118 8.51 -4.89 -7.46
CA THR A 1118 8.69 -4.05 -6.27
C THR A 1118 7.43 -4.14 -5.40
N HIS A 1119 7.46 -5.02 -4.40
CA HIS A 1119 6.36 -5.18 -3.44
C HIS A 1119 6.58 -4.18 -2.30
N THR A 1120 5.70 -3.18 -2.15
CA THR A 1120 5.85 -2.11 -1.13
C THR A 1120 5.94 -2.64 0.30
N VAL A 1121 5.34 -3.81 0.57
CA VAL A 1121 5.48 -4.47 1.88
C VAL A 1121 6.92 -4.92 2.15
N MET A 1122 7.72 -5.22 1.11
CA MET A 1122 9.13 -5.63 1.26
C MET A 1122 10.04 -4.45 1.67
N ASP A 1123 9.53 -3.22 1.59
CA ASP A 1123 10.21 -2.01 2.07
C ASP A 1123 9.96 -1.76 3.57
N ASP A 1124 9.00 -2.46 4.19
CA ASP A 1124 8.75 -2.41 5.63
C ASP A 1124 9.86 -3.15 6.40
N GLU A 1125 10.44 -2.53 7.42
CA GLU A 1125 11.51 -3.12 8.25
C GLU A 1125 11.12 -4.46 8.89
N ARG A 1126 9.82 -4.67 9.15
CA ARG A 1126 9.29 -5.95 9.65
C ARG A 1126 9.50 -7.08 8.64
N SER A 1127 9.51 -6.78 7.35
CA SER A 1127 9.72 -7.74 6.26
C SER A 1127 11.20 -7.96 5.89
N SER A 1128 12.14 -7.25 6.53
CA SER A 1128 13.58 -7.26 6.18
C SER A 1128 14.19 -8.65 6.01
N ILE A 1129 13.75 -9.66 6.80
CA ILE A 1129 14.20 -11.06 6.67
C ILE A 1129 13.74 -11.67 5.32
N LEU A 1130 12.50 -11.40 4.90
CA LEU A 1130 11.95 -11.87 3.63
C LEU A 1130 12.63 -11.17 2.45
N SER A 1131 12.86 -9.86 2.56
CA SER A 1131 13.57 -9.07 1.55
C SER A 1131 15.01 -9.55 1.37
N ALA A 1132 15.73 -9.80 2.46
CA ALA A 1132 17.08 -10.37 2.42
C ALA A 1132 17.11 -11.77 1.78
N ALA A 1133 16.10 -12.61 2.05
CA ALA A 1133 15.99 -13.93 1.44
C ALA A 1133 15.75 -13.86 -0.08
N LEU A 1134 14.97 -12.87 -0.56
CA LEU A 1134 14.79 -12.61 -1.99
C LEU A 1134 16.07 -12.12 -2.66
N ASP A 1135 16.81 -11.21 -2.01
CA ASP A 1135 18.03 -10.63 -2.58
C ASP A 1135 19.21 -11.61 -2.57
N PHE A 1136 19.34 -12.47 -1.56
CA PHE A 1136 20.37 -13.52 -1.54
C PHE A 1136 20.30 -14.42 -2.77
N ASP A 1137 19.10 -14.84 -3.18
CA ASP A 1137 18.94 -15.73 -4.33
C ASP A 1137 19.17 -15.01 -5.69
N ARG A 1138 18.92 -13.70 -5.77
CA ARG A 1138 19.27 -12.89 -6.96
C ARG A 1138 20.76 -12.98 -7.28
N THR A 1139 21.61 -12.92 -6.26
CA THR A 1139 23.08 -13.01 -6.41
C THR A 1139 23.57 -14.41 -6.79
N ARG A 1140 22.71 -15.44 -6.70
CA ARG A 1140 23.04 -16.83 -7.02
C ARG A 1140 22.71 -17.21 -8.46
N ASN A 1141 21.62 -16.66 -9.03
CA ASN A 1141 21.23 -16.87 -10.44
C ASN A 1141 21.95 -15.92 -11.42
N THR A 1142 22.39 -14.76 -10.94
CA THR A 1142 23.35 -13.92 -11.67
C THR A 1142 24.74 -14.40 -11.30
N GLY A 1143 25.29 -15.32 -12.09
CA GLY A 1143 26.66 -15.78 -11.88
C GLY A 1143 27.61 -14.59 -11.76
N ASP A 1144 28.33 -14.56 -10.64
CA ASP A 1144 29.37 -13.60 -10.24
C ASP A 1144 28.93 -12.45 -9.30
N PRO A 1145 29.11 -12.60 -7.96
CA PRO A 1145 28.96 -11.49 -7.00
C PRO A 1145 30.06 -10.42 -7.15
N ASN A 1146 31.15 -10.72 -7.88
CA ASN A 1146 32.31 -9.85 -8.03
C ASN A 1146 32.34 -9.09 -9.36
N ASN A 1147 31.30 -9.17 -10.19
CA ASN A 1147 31.20 -8.34 -11.39
C ASN A 1147 30.45 -7.01 -11.13
N ILE A 1148 30.65 -6.42 -9.95
CA ILE A 1148 30.52 -4.96 -9.81
C ILE A 1148 31.71 -4.37 -10.53
N SER A 1149 31.55 -4.16 -11.84
CA SER A 1149 32.42 -3.27 -12.58
C SER A 1149 32.49 -1.96 -11.79
N SER A 1150 33.69 -1.61 -11.36
CA SER A 1150 34.10 -0.29 -10.89
C SER A 1150 33.87 0.73 -12.01
N GLY A 1151 32.61 1.07 -12.25
CA GLY A 1151 32.18 2.08 -13.20
C GLY A 1151 32.35 3.46 -12.58
N ALA A 1152 33.03 4.35 -13.30
CA ALA A 1152 33.31 5.73 -12.92
C ALA A 1152 32.06 6.43 -12.33
N SER A 1153 32.23 7.12 -11.18
CA SER A 1153 31.16 7.90 -10.57
C SER A 1153 30.62 8.95 -11.55
N LEU A 1154 29.40 8.77 -12.08
CA LEU A 1154 28.77 9.76 -12.95
C LEU A 1154 28.52 11.06 -12.17
N GLY A 1155 28.77 12.20 -12.83
CA GLY A 1155 28.71 13.53 -12.21
C GLY A 1155 27.33 13.92 -11.65
N TRP A 1156 26.24 13.37 -12.18
CA TRP A 1156 24.87 13.65 -11.70
C TRP A 1156 24.45 12.81 -10.50
N MET A 1157 25.18 11.73 -10.19
CA MET A 1157 24.93 10.89 -9.00
C MET A 1157 25.56 11.47 -7.73
N LYS A 1158 26.54 12.35 -7.91
CA LYS A 1158 27.24 13.06 -6.85
C LYS A 1158 26.26 14.02 -6.15
N GLY A 1159 26.05 13.82 -4.85
CA GLY A 1159 25.38 14.75 -3.94
C GLY A 1159 23.98 14.33 -3.52
N LEU A 1160 23.32 13.48 -4.30
CA LEU A 1160 21.97 13.01 -4.03
C LEU A 1160 21.83 12.45 -2.59
N PRO A 1161 20.66 12.63 -1.93
CA PRO A 1161 20.34 11.92 -0.70
C PRO A 1161 20.64 10.43 -0.85
N GLU A 1162 21.19 9.80 0.19
CA GLU A 1162 21.61 8.38 0.14
C GLU A 1162 20.49 7.45 -0.34
N VAL A 1163 19.26 7.72 0.10
CA VAL A 1163 18.04 7.02 -0.31
C VAL A 1163 17.79 7.16 -1.82
N ALA A 1164 17.87 8.38 -2.35
CA ALA A 1164 17.70 8.66 -3.78
C ALA A 1164 18.84 8.08 -4.64
N ALA A 1165 20.09 8.17 -4.14
CA ALA A 1165 21.25 7.61 -4.81
C ALA A 1165 21.10 6.09 -4.95
N LYS A 1166 20.68 5.39 -3.88
CA LYS A 1166 20.40 3.95 -3.87
C LYS A 1166 19.31 3.57 -4.89
N SER A 1167 18.22 4.34 -4.96
CA SER A 1167 17.13 4.11 -5.91
C SER A 1167 17.54 4.27 -7.38
N LEU A 1168 18.60 5.04 -7.67
CA LEU A 1168 19.07 5.33 -9.03
C LEU A 1168 20.29 4.50 -9.46
N MET A 1169 20.85 3.65 -8.59
CA MET A 1169 22.09 2.89 -8.86
C MET A 1169 22.03 1.98 -10.10
N LYS A 1170 20.84 1.48 -10.47
CA LYS A 1170 20.67 0.61 -11.64
C LYS A 1170 20.67 1.35 -12.98
N GLU A 1171 20.43 2.66 -12.96
CA GLU A 1171 20.33 3.51 -14.14
C GLU A 1171 21.61 4.36 -14.33
N THR A 1172 22.77 3.84 -13.90
CA THR A 1172 24.08 4.50 -14.05
C THR A 1172 24.46 4.77 -15.50
N SER A 1173 23.87 4.07 -16.47
CA SER A 1173 24.09 4.32 -17.90
C SER A 1173 23.30 5.51 -18.46
N ALA A 1174 22.38 6.11 -17.70
CA ALA A 1174 21.58 7.25 -18.14
C ALA A 1174 22.44 8.54 -18.22
N PRO A 1175 22.26 9.36 -19.27
CA PRO A 1175 23.11 10.52 -19.52
C PRO A 1175 22.79 11.74 -18.62
N SER A 1176 21.62 11.78 -17.95
CA SER A 1176 21.24 12.85 -17.03
C SER A 1176 20.39 12.35 -15.85
N LEU A 1177 20.34 13.13 -14.75
CA LEU A 1177 19.45 12.85 -13.60
C LEU A 1177 17.98 12.80 -14.03
N LYS A 1178 17.54 13.71 -14.91
CA LYS A 1178 16.18 13.72 -15.46
C LYS A 1178 15.86 12.42 -16.18
N GLU A 1179 16.76 11.93 -17.03
CA GLU A 1179 16.54 10.69 -17.78
C GLU A 1179 16.57 9.46 -16.87
N ALA A 1180 17.48 9.42 -15.89
CA ALA A 1180 17.48 8.38 -14.86
C ALA A 1180 16.17 8.37 -14.07
N LEU A 1181 15.68 9.54 -13.64
CA LEU A 1181 14.41 9.69 -12.94
C LEU A 1181 13.22 9.32 -13.84
N SER A 1182 13.21 9.74 -15.11
CA SER A 1182 12.19 9.33 -16.07
C SER A 1182 12.13 7.81 -16.18
N LEU A 1183 13.26 7.14 -16.36
CA LEU A 1183 13.32 5.67 -16.47
C LEU A 1183 12.82 4.99 -15.19
N VAL A 1184 13.29 5.39 -14.01
CA VAL A 1184 12.90 4.78 -12.73
C VAL A 1184 11.44 5.08 -12.38
N ILE A 1185 11.00 6.34 -12.48
CA ILE A 1185 9.63 6.77 -12.19
C ILE A 1185 8.66 6.16 -13.20
N GLY A 1186 9.00 6.15 -14.48
CA GLY A 1186 8.17 5.55 -15.51
C GLY A 1186 8.07 4.04 -15.39
N ARG A 1187 9.16 3.34 -15.05
CA ARG A 1187 9.13 1.88 -14.82
C ARG A 1187 8.33 1.54 -13.57
N LYS A 1188 8.46 2.34 -12.50
CA LYS A 1188 7.60 2.20 -11.32
C LYS A 1188 6.13 2.43 -11.68
N PHE A 1189 5.83 3.50 -12.41
CA PHE A 1189 4.47 3.85 -12.78
C PHE A 1189 3.85 2.82 -13.73
N SER A 1190 4.64 2.30 -14.69
CA SER A 1190 4.20 1.25 -15.61
C SER A 1190 3.77 -0.01 -14.88
N ASN A 1191 4.53 -0.40 -13.86
CA ASN A 1191 4.18 -1.51 -12.96
C ASN A 1191 2.90 -1.19 -12.16
N LEU A 1192 2.79 0.02 -11.61
CA LEU A 1192 1.60 0.47 -10.85
C LEU A 1192 0.30 0.53 -11.66
N ILE A 1193 0.36 0.62 -13.00
CA ILE A 1193 -0.85 0.61 -13.85
C ILE A 1193 -1.00 -0.67 -14.69
N LEU A 1194 -0.06 -1.62 -14.56
CA LEU A 1194 0.06 -2.85 -15.37
C LEU A 1194 0.09 -2.59 -16.89
N MET A 1195 0.83 -1.56 -17.29
CA MET A 1195 1.04 -1.23 -18.69
C MET A 1195 2.51 -1.53 -19.05
N PRO A 1196 2.80 -2.15 -20.22
CA PRO A 1196 4.18 -2.28 -20.68
C PRO A 1196 4.88 -0.92 -20.70
N PHE A 1197 6.13 -0.87 -20.22
CA PHE A 1197 6.89 0.37 -20.08
C PHE A 1197 6.97 1.16 -21.39
N GLU A 1198 7.04 0.47 -22.53
CA GLU A 1198 7.11 1.07 -23.87
C GLU A 1198 5.82 1.78 -24.29
N LYS A 1199 4.70 1.51 -23.62
CA LYS A 1199 3.40 2.11 -23.89
C LYS A 1199 3.07 3.30 -22.98
N ILE A 1200 3.95 3.65 -22.05
CA ILE A 1200 3.74 4.79 -21.15
C ILE A 1200 3.93 6.11 -21.91
N ASP A 1201 2.87 6.91 -21.94
CA ASP A 1201 2.89 8.28 -22.43
C ASP A 1201 3.01 9.25 -21.26
N TYR A 1202 4.17 9.93 -21.16
CA TYR A 1202 4.49 10.84 -20.07
C TYR A 1202 3.75 12.18 -20.15
N ALA A 1203 3.23 12.55 -21.33
CA ALA A 1203 2.51 13.79 -21.54
C ALA A 1203 1.02 13.66 -21.16
N ARG A 1204 0.50 12.42 -21.14
CA ARG A 1204 -0.89 12.12 -20.81
C ARG A 1204 -1.17 12.34 -19.33
N SER A 1205 -2.32 12.96 -19.01
CA SER A 1205 -2.63 13.28 -17.62
C SER A 1205 -2.97 12.05 -16.79
N PHE A 1206 -2.74 12.12 -15.47
CA PHE A 1206 -3.01 11.02 -14.55
C PHE A 1206 -4.47 10.56 -14.58
N ALA A 1207 -5.42 11.49 -14.72
CA ALA A 1207 -6.84 11.18 -14.88
C ALA A 1207 -7.12 10.33 -16.14
N GLN A 1208 -6.44 10.62 -17.25
CA GLN A 1208 -6.59 9.86 -18.51
C GLN A 1208 -5.87 8.51 -18.49
N LEU A 1209 -4.87 8.34 -17.63
CA LEU A 1209 -4.17 7.08 -17.38
C LEU A 1209 -4.89 6.22 -16.33
N GLY A 1210 -6.02 6.68 -15.79
CA GLY A 1210 -6.84 5.95 -14.83
C GLY A 1210 -6.21 5.86 -13.44
N VAL A 1211 -5.45 6.89 -13.03
CA VAL A 1211 -4.93 7.00 -11.67
C VAL A 1211 -6.06 7.41 -10.74
N ASP A 1212 -6.33 6.58 -9.72
CA ASP A 1212 -7.29 6.85 -8.65
C ASP A 1212 -6.58 7.27 -7.35
N SER A 1213 -7.37 7.55 -6.30
CA SER A 1213 -6.87 7.91 -4.98
C SER A 1213 -5.91 6.88 -4.37
N MET A 1214 -6.06 5.61 -4.73
CA MET A 1214 -5.27 4.54 -4.16
C MET A 1214 -3.89 4.44 -4.84
N ILE A 1215 -3.85 4.48 -6.18
CA ILE A 1215 -2.61 4.55 -6.96
C ILE A 1215 -1.85 5.83 -6.63
N ALA A 1216 -2.55 6.95 -6.51
CA ALA A 1216 -1.96 8.23 -6.12
C ALA A 1216 -1.28 8.15 -4.73
N SER A 1217 -1.92 7.52 -3.75
CA SER A 1217 -1.37 7.39 -2.39
C SER A 1217 -0.13 6.50 -2.37
N GLU A 1218 -0.18 5.37 -3.08
CA GLU A 1218 0.95 4.44 -3.17
C GLU A 1218 2.14 5.04 -3.92
N PHE A 1219 1.87 5.70 -5.04
CA PHE A 1219 2.91 6.34 -5.82
C PHE A 1219 3.59 7.44 -4.99
N ARG A 1220 2.80 8.23 -4.25
CA ARG A 1220 3.31 9.21 -3.28
C ARG A 1220 4.17 8.58 -2.19
N ALA A 1221 3.72 7.49 -1.56
CA ALA A 1221 4.48 6.79 -0.54
C ALA A 1221 5.82 6.26 -1.09
N TRP A 1222 5.81 5.73 -2.31
CA TRP A 1222 7.03 5.30 -2.99
C TRP A 1222 8.00 6.47 -3.28
N PHE A 1223 7.50 7.64 -3.67
CA PHE A 1223 8.35 8.84 -3.85
C PHE A 1223 9.05 9.24 -2.55
N TRP A 1224 8.34 9.16 -1.42
CA TRP A 1224 8.93 9.42 -0.11
C TRP A 1224 9.99 8.39 0.25
N ASN A 1225 9.69 7.09 0.12
CA ASN A 1225 10.62 6.03 0.50
C ASN A 1225 11.82 5.90 -0.44
N GLY A 1226 11.64 6.18 -1.74
CA GLY A 1226 12.69 6.04 -2.75
C GLY A 1226 13.54 7.29 -2.93
N PHE A 1227 12.98 8.48 -2.66
CA PHE A 1227 13.65 9.75 -2.96
C PHE A 1227 13.58 10.78 -1.83
N ALA A 1228 12.87 10.52 -0.72
CA ALA A 1228 12.54 11.50 0.32
C ALA A 1228 11.80 12.75 -0.22
N VAL A 1229 11.10 12.60 -1.35
CA VAL A 1229 10.32 13.66 -2.00
C VAL A 1229 8.84 13.47 -1.67
N ASP A 1230 8.23 14.42 -0.96
CA ASP A 1230 6.79 14.41 -0.70
C ASP A 1230 6.05 15.16 -1.82
N ILE A 1231 5.45 14.40 -2.74
CA ILE A 1231 4.62 14.96 -3.81
C ILE A 1231 3.20 15.19 -3.28
N PRO A 1232 2.59 16.37 -3.49
CA PRO A 1232 1.22 16.62 -3.05
C PRO A 1232 0.25 15.57 -3.61
N PHE A 1233 -0.55 14.95 -2.74
CA PHE A 1233 -1.51 13.92 -3.15
C PHE A 1233 -2.48 14.40 -4.24
N LEU A 1234 -2.95 15.65 -4.16
CA LEU A 1234 -3.86 16.24 -5.15
C LEU A 1234 -3.21 16.43 -6.53
N ASP A 1235 -1.88 16.48 -6.62
CA ASP A 1235 -1.21 16.59 -7.92
C ASP A 1235 -1.35 15.29 -8.72
N PHE A 1236 -1.44 14.13 -8.07
CA PHE A 1236 -1.72 12.86 -8.75
C PHE A 1236 -3.18 12.70 -9.18
N LEU A 1237 -4.10 13.42 -8.54
CA LEU A 1237 -5.54 13.42 -8.89
C LEU A 1237 -5.94 14.59 -9.79
N SER A 1238 -5.00 15.49 -10.09
CA SER A 1238 -5.26 16.66 -10.92
C SER A 1238 -5.45 16.26 -12.39
N PRO A 1239 -6.45 16.81 -13.09
CA PRO A 1239 -6.67 16.54 -14.52
C PRO A 1239 -5.56 17.11 -15.41
N ASP A 1240 -4.75 18.05 -14.88
CA ASP A 1240 -3.77 18.83 -15.63
C ASP A 1240 -2.32 18.39 -15.38
N LYS A 1241 -2.11 17.41 -14.49
CA LYS A 1241 -0.78 16.92 -14.11
C LYS A 1241 -0.50 15.56 -14.76
N ASN A 1242 0.76 15.34 -15.10
CA ASN A 1242 1.26 14.15 -15.78
C ASN A 1242 2.61 13.70 -15.20
N LEU A 1243 3.13 12.58 -15.70
CA LEU A 1243 4.41 12.03 -15.26
C LEU A 1243 5.58 12.98 -15.50
N GLU A 1244 5.59 13.73 -16.61
CA GLU A 1244 6.67 14.67 -16.90
C GLU A 1244 6.76 15.79 -15.84
N ALA A 1245 5.61 16.29 -15.37
CA ALA A 1245 5.55 17.27 -14.30
C ALA A 1245 6.08 16.69 -12.97
N VAL A 1246 5.79 15.42 -12.70
CA VAL A 1246 6.26 14.71 -11.49
C VAL A 1246 7.76 14.42 -11.54
N VAL A 1247 8.30 13.97 -12.69
CA VAL A 1247 9.74 13.78 -12.90
C VAL A 1247 10.48 15.11 -12.72
N SER A 1248 9.95 16.19 -13.31
CA SER A 1248 10.57 17.52 -13.21
C SER A 1248 10.53 18.05 -11.77
N PHE A 1249 9.46 17.76 -11.02
CA PHE A 1249 9.36 18.11 -9.60
C PHE A 1249 10.33 17.31 -8.74
N ALA A 1250 10.45 15.99 -8.96
CA ALA A 1250 11.41 15.14 -8.26
C ALA A 1250 12.86 15.54 -8.57
N GLU A 1251 13.17 15.83 -9.84
CA GLU A 1251 14.49 16.33 -10.27
C GLU A 1251 14.81 17.65 -9.57
N ALA A 1252 13.88 18.62 -9.56
CA ALA A 1252 14.10 19.91 -8.90
C ALA A 1252 14.31 19.75 -7.38
N THR A 1253 13.60 18.82 -6.74
CA THR A 1253 13.70 18.55 -5.29
C THR A 1253 15.00 17.82 -4.95
N LEU A 1254 15.43 16.87 -5.76
CA LEU A 1254 16.67 16.12 -5.54
C LEU A 1254 17.92 16.93 -5.93
N ALA A 1255 17.84 17.76 -6.96
CA ALA A 1255 18.92 18.67 -7.35
C ALA A 1255 19.18 19.72 -6.26
N THR A 1256 18.13 20.21 -5.60
CA THR A 1256 18.26 21.12 -4.44
C THR A 1256 18.88 20.40 -3.24
N GLU A 1257 18.47 19.17 -2.92
CA GLU A 1257 19.10 18.41 -1.81
C GLU A 1257 20.54 17.96 -2.12
N SER A 1258 20.88 17.76 -3.40
CA SER A 1258 22.20 17.26 -3.80
C SER A 1258 23.34 18.27 -3.69
N LYS A 1259 23.01 19.55 -3.89
CA LYS A 1259 23.97 20.65 -3.77
C LYS A 1259 24.31 20.99 -2.32
N GLY A 1260 23.43 20.65 -1.38
CA GLY A 1260 23.64 20.85 0.06
C GLY A 1260 24.69 19.91 0.70
N LYS A 1261 25.02 18.77 0.09
CA LYS A 1261 25.96 17.76 0.68
C LYS A 1261 27.36 17.70 0.07
N LEU A 1262 27.59 18.31 -1.10
CA LEU A 1262 28.90 18.28 -1.77
C LEU A 1262 29.77 19.53 -1.57
N GLY A 1263 29.28 20.51 -0.83
CA GLY A 1263 30.01 21.73 -0.47
C GLY A 1263 30.41 21.82 1.00
N GLY A 1264 30.58 20.68 1.69
CA GLY A 1264 31.04 20.58 3.07
C GLY A 1264 32.48 20.11 3.16
#